data_AF-A0A178MRN2-F1
#
_entry.id   AF-A0A178MRN2-F1
#
_cell.length_a   1.000
_cell.length_b   1.000
_cell.length_c   1.000
_cell.angle_alpha   90.00
_cell.angle_beta   90.00
_cell.angle_gamma   90.00
#
_symmetry.space_group_name_H-M   'P 1'
#
loop_
_entity.id
_entity.type
_entity.pdbx_description
1 polymer ?
#
loop_
_entity_poly.entity_id
_entity_poly.type
_entity_poly.pdbx_seq_one_letter_code
_entity_poly.pdbx_strand_id
1 'polypeptide(L)'
;MNTALSGLLTSQRGLDVIAQNVSNVNTVGYTRKVLNQEARIVGGVGAGVQEGSLTRMAHEGLLKDIRRQNSELGRLEAEQTMYPRIDDLFGEVEDDTSIAHRLSDLMNAFESLSTQSDKSSTQWNTVQKAQDVSDSMQDMTRQIQNLRLEADNQIDLTVDNINRMLDDINDLNQKIVKHGTIATGTADLEDQRDVLLTELSKSIDIQYFKRQDNSVSIFTNSGEMLLDNQVQHLSYTSSTVTAAWMTSAGGQFGKITAEGSGLDLTNDLTSGQIRAFIKMRDEVLPQAQSMIDEMAKQLHDNVNQIHNRGTSLPNISSSYNGTRAFASQGDIVNDAADAVATMYRAGGTVTHGGLAFAAGSGSYPWQATLTATNAVFTAADFPAGTVFTLSGTDTARNAGTYRVVERTDNWNVVVEKVNPRQTIQLDTGDDVVLGLFDTSGDQIAKTTLNTIMQVDYQATAGLTPGTGRNVADFDNRTDHGDWSINEVTAHIEGWLKAEGYSNASVNLNSDGKLDISVGDTTVSLAFRDQGSSTDGADQADAKIFFDATGDGATDQTVSGFSNFFGLNDFYVKDNANSIHDSAIQDDSFTTSTSRTLSLWDSTGQIGPEFTVAANSSLSDIADSVNRYGRVTESARLSTTSWTTTSAATVTIADPSGTLFTQALPAGAYTVEALAGLLNQSSVTATVVVDGAYKRLRLTDSRGEELTATINGGDLSTGSDLGTTLEMSKEQKVYAAVVPDGSGSRLRIIHSGNQELFLSSDLDGQGKNLLSDLSLEAAATTTAAGLAVRQELVAGPERISRGMMQWNSDVDEYFISEGDNAVALQMAELGTTKLSFDSAGGLFQGQYTLSEYAAATISVVAGDSDHSKTVLDYQSTLSESLDFQYTSFSGVNLDEEVSAMIDYQQAYTASAKVITAIQEMLEVLVNIIQ
;
A
#
# COMPACT_ATOMS: atom_id res chain seq x y z
N MET A 1 26.97 73.37 33.50
CA MET A 1 26.74 73.30 32.04
C MET A 1 26.57 71.86 31.56
N ASN A 2 27.56 70.96 31.75
CA ASN A 2 27.47 69.55 31.30
C ASN A 2 26.25 68.76 31.83
N THR A 3 25.83 69.00 33.07
CA THR A 3 24.61 68.38 33.66
C THR A 3 23.32 68.84 32.98
N ALA A 4 23.22 70.12 32.63
CA ALA A 4 22.05 70.69 31.95
C ALA A 4 22.03 70.32 30.45
N LEU A 5 23.20 70.25 29.81
CA LEU A 5 23.33 69.79 28.43
C LEU A 5 22.97 68.30 28.29
N SER A 6 23.41 67.47 29.23
CA SER A 6 23.07 66.05 29.22
C SER A 6 21.58 65.78 29.48
N GLY A 7 20.95 66.50 30.42
CA GLY A 7 19.49 66.44 30.60
C GLY A 7 18.69 66.94 29.38
N LEU A 8 19.19 67.95 28.66
CA LEU A 8 18.59 68.44 27.42
C LEU A 8 18.60 67.37 26.32
N LEU A 9 19.75 66.72 26.10
CA LEU A 9 19.93 65.67 25.09
C LEU A 9 19.07 64.43 25.39
N THR A 10 19.06 63.99 26.65
CA THR A 10 18.19 62.88 27.09
C THR A 10 16.70 63.21 26.89
N SER A 11 16.29 64.46 27.14
CA SER A 11 14.91 64.89 26.91
C SER A 11 14.55 64.95 25.42
N GLN A 12 15.47 65.42 24.57
CA GLN A 12 15.29 65.38 23.11
C GLN A 12 15.14 63.95 22.60
N ARG A 13 15.99 63.03 23.08
CA ARG A 13 15.90 61.62 22.71
C ARG A 13 14.61 60.95 23.20
N GLY A 14 14.14 61.32 24.39
CA GLY A 14 12.83 60.88 24.90
C GLY A 14 11.67 61.32 23.99
N LEU A 15 11.69 62.57 23.50
CA LEU A 15 10.71 63.06 22.52
C LEU A 15 10.78 62.30 21.20
N ASP A 16 11.97 61.97 20.71
CA ASP A 16 12.15 61.17 19.49
C ASP A 16 11.54 59.76 19.66
N VAL A 17 11.77 59.10 20.80
CA VAL A 17 11.21 57.77 21.10
C VAL A 17 9.68 57.81 21.13
N ILE A 18 9.09 58.83 21.76
CA ILE A 18 7.64 59.00 21.79
C ILE A 18 7.09 59.24 20.39
N ALA A 19 7.73 60.09 19.59
CA ALA A 19 7.34 60.31 18.20
C ALA A 19 7.39 59.01 17.39
N GLN A 20 8.39 58.16 17.64
CA GLN A 20 8.52 56.85 17.01
C GLN A 20 7.43 55.88 17.47
N ASN A 21 7.10 55.85 18.77
CA ASN A 21 5.98 55.04 19.31
C ASN A 21 4.65 55.45 18.67
N VAL A 22 4.34 56.75 18.68
CA VAL A 22 3.10 57.29 18.10
C VAL A 22 3.01 57.02 16.60
N SER A 23 4.12 57.17 15.86
CA SER A 23 4.14 56.89 14.42
C SER A 23 3.90 55.43 14.07
N ASN A 24 4.18 54.51 15.00
CA ASN A 24 4.09 53.06 14.78
C ASN A 24 2.96 52.39 15.59
N VAL A 25 2.04 53.17 16.15
CA VAL A 25 0.91 52.65 16.96
C VAL A 25 0.06 51.61 16.20
N ASN A 26 -0.04 51.74 14.87
CA ASN A 26 -0.79 50.82 14.01
C ASN A 26 0.10 49.81 13.27
N THR A 27 1.39 49.74 13.59
CA THR A 27 2.32 48.79 12.97
C THR A 27 2.20 47.45 13.71
N VAL A 28 1.85 46.39 12.99
CA VAL A 28 1.72 45.03 13.56
C VAL A 28 3.03 44.60 14.22
N GLY A 29 2.94 44.04 15.44
CA GLY A 29 4.09 43.56 16.21
C GLY A 29 4.96 44.63 16.85
N TYR A 30 4.64 45.92 16.69
CA TYR A 30 5.41 47.00 17.31
C TYR A 30 5.16 47.06 18.82
N THR A 31 6.21 46.94 19.61
CA THR A 31 6.14 47.09 21.07
C THR A 31 6.44 48.52 21.49
N ARG A 32 5.83 48.99 22.59
CA ARG A 32 6.15 50.30 23.16
C ARG A 32 7.61 50.34 23.63
N LYS A 33 8.36 51.35 23.19
CA LYS A 33 9.75 51.57 23.62
C LYS A 33 9.85 52.60 24.73
N VAL A 34 10.71 52.31 25.71
CA VAL A 34 11.00 53.18 26.84
C VAL A 34 12.50 53.46 26.90
N LEU A 35 12.85 54.74 27.00
CA LEU A 35 14.23 55.18 27.18
C LEU A 35 14.62 55.13 28.66
N ASN A 36 15.57 54.27 29.02
CA ASN A 36 16.12 54.24 30.37
C ASN A 36 17.09 55.41 30.57
N GLN A 37 16.99 56.07 31.72
CA GLN A 37 17.87 57.18 32.10
C GLN A 37 18.85 56.70 33.17
N GLU A 38 20.14 56.86 32.95
CA GLU A 38 21.16 56.49 33.93
C GLU A 38 21.80 57.72 34.56
N ALA A 39 21.91 57.76 35.89
CA ALA A 39 22.61 58.84 36.56
C ALA A 39 24.13 58.71 36.35
N ARG A 40 24.75 59.69 35.69
CA ARG A 40 26.20 59.72 35.49
C ARG A 40 26.86 60.21 36.78
N ILE A 41 27.61 59.35 37.47
CA ILE A 41 28.30 59.69 38.73
C ILE A 41 29.81 59.78 38.46
N VAL A 42 30.44 60.91 38.79
CA VAL A 42 31.90 61.10 38.68
C VAL A 42 32.45 61.50 40.05
N GLY A 43 33.30 60.67 40.64
CA GLY A 43 33.93 60.96 41.94
C GLY A 43 32.96 61.02 43.14
N GLY A 44 31.85 60.27 43.10
CA GLY A 44 30.83 60.27 44.16
C GLY A 44 29.84 61.43 44.11
N VAL A 45 29.94 62.31 43.10
CA VAL A 45 29.02 63.43 42.86
C VAL A 45 28.29 63.19 41.53
N GLY A 46 26.97 63.41 41.52
CA GLY A 46 26.16 63.33 40.30
C GLY A 46 26.60 64.38 39.28
N ALA A 47 27.00 63.93 38.09
CA ALA A 47 27.60 64.74 37.03
C ALA A 47 26.68 64.91 35.79
N GLY A 48 25.46 64.40 35.82
CA GLY A 48 24.50 64.47 34.70
C GLY A 48 23.63 63.22 34.62
N VAL A 49 22.84 63.14 33.55
CA VAL A 49 22.11 61.94 33.14
C VAL A 49 22.74 61.45 31.85
N GLN A 50 22.90 60.15 31.69
CA GLN A 50 23.36 59.54 30.45
C GLN A 50 22.20 58.79 29.80
N GLU A 51 22.17 58.83 28.47
CA GLU A 51 21.27 58.00 27.68
C GLU A 51 21.57 56.53 27.98
N GLY A 52 20.60 55.83 28.58
CA GLY A 52 20.62 54.39 28.74
C GLY A 52 20.11 53.68 27.48
N SER A 53 20.01 52.36 27.54
CA SER A 53 19.47 51.57 26.43
C SER A 53 17.96 51.79 26.25
N LEU A 54 17.52 51.68 24.99
CA LEU A 54 16.11 51.59 24.66
C LEU A 54 15.63 50.17 24.99
N THR A 55 14.64 50.04 25.87
CA THR A 55 14.03 48.75 26.20
C THR A 55 12.60 48.69 25.69
N ARG A 56 12.20 47.54 25.17
CA ARG A 56 10.83 47.24 24.78
C ARG A 56 9.97 46.83 25.98
N MET A 57 8.70 47.18 25.97
CA MET A 57 7.69 46.62 26.87
C MET A 57 7.05 45.41 26.20
N ALA A 58 7.52 44.22 26.54
CA ALA A 58 7.00 42.95 26.01
C ALA A 58 6.80 41.95 27.15
N HIS A 59 5.70 41.19 27.10
CA HIS A 59 5.40 40.13 28.06
C HIS A 59 5.77 38.74 27.50
N GLU A 60 6.98 38.27 27.83
CA GLU A 60 7.54 37.07 27.20
C GLU A 60 6.77 35.77 27.48
N GLY A 61 6.14 35.66 28.66
CA GLY A 61 5.28 34.52 28.96
C GLY A 61 4.04 34.48 28.06
N LEU A 62 3.50 35.64 27.70
CA LEU A 62 2.29 35.74 26.87
C LEU A 62 2.63 35.48 25.40
N LEU A 63 3.78 35.97 24.92
CA LEU A 63 4.30 35.61 23.59
C LEU A 63 4.51 34.11 23.45
N LYS A 64 5.01 33.43 24.49
CA LYS A 64 5.15 31.98 24.49
C LYS A 64 3.79 31.28 24.38
N ASP A 65 2.78 31.75 25.10
CA ASP A 65 1.42 31.21 25.01
C ASP A 65 0.78 31.47 23.64
N ILE A 66 0.92 32.68 23.09
CA ILE A 66 0.45 33.05 21.75
C ILE A 66 1.05 32.12 20.70
N ARG A 67 2.38 31.93 20.71
CA ARG A 67 3.07 31.06 19.74
C ARG A 67 2.62 29.61 19.83
N ARG A 68 2.40 29.11 21.06
CA ARG A 68 1.83 27.77 21.28
C ARG A 68 0.41 27.66 20.71
N GLN A 69 -0.44 28.67 20.92
CA GLN A 69 -1.79 28.69 20.37
C GLN A 69 -1.82 28.87 18.85
N ASN A 70 -0.88 29.63 18.29
CA ASN A 70 -0.78 29.85 16.85
C ASN A 70 -0.32 28.61 16.10
N SER A 71 0.51 27.75 16.70
CA SER A 71 0.85 26.46 16.12
C SER A 71 -0.39 25.59 15.92
N GLU A 72 -1.25 25.53 16.94
CA GLU A 72 -2.50 24.78 16.85
C GLU A 72 -3.51 25.44 15.89
N LEU A 73 -3.60 26.78 15.88
CA LEU A 73 -4.42 27.51 14.92
C LEU A 73 -3.97 27.24 13.48
N GLY A 74 -2.66 27.28 13.20
CA GLY A 74 -2.09 26.99 11.89
C GLY A 74 -2.39 25.56 11.42
N ARG A 75 -2.37 24.59 12.34
CA ARG A 75 -2.79 23.22 12.07
C ARG A 75 -4.27 23.18 11.62
N LEU A 76 -5.17 23.73 12.43
CA LEU A 76 -6.62 23.70 12.17
C LEU A 76 -7.01 24.47 10.90
N GLU A 77 -6.40 25.62 10.64
CA GLU A 77 -6.62 26.38 9.41
C GLU A 77 -6.23 25.57 8.17
N ALA A 78 -5.07 24.91 8.20
CA ALA A 78 -4.64 24.05 7.11
C ALA A 78 -5.58 22.85 6.91
N GLU A 79 -6.04 22.21 7.99
CA GLU A 79 -7.04 21.14 7.89
C GLU A 79 -8.34 21.61 7.23
N GLN A 80 -8.82 22.79 7.59
CA GLN A 80 -10.05 23.40 7.04
C GLN A 80 -9.92 23.85 5.59
N THR A 81 -8.72 23.86 5.00
CA THR A 81 -8.58 24.00 3.54
C THR A 81 -8.92 22.72 2.78
N MET A 82 -8.90 21.56 3.46
CA MET A 82 -9.08 20.25 2.84
C MET A 82 -10.43 19.62 3.19
N TYR A 83 -10.87 19.66 4.46
CA TYR A 83 -12.11 19.01 4.89
C TYR A 83 -13.35 19.34 4.04
N PRO A 84 -13.64 20.61 3.70
CA PRO A 84 -14.82 20.91 2.86
C PRO A 84 -14.78 20.24 1.48
N ARG A 85 -13.59 20.00 0.92
CA ARG A 85 -13.43 19.33 -0.38
C ARG A 85 -13.62 17.81 -0.26
N ILE A 86 -13.32 17.26 0.92
CA ILE A 86 -13.64 15.86 1.24
C ILE A 86 -15.16 15.76 1.42
N ASP A 87 -15.78 16.67 2.16
CA ASP A 87 -17.24 16.71 2.37
C ASP A 87 -18.01 16.82 1.04
N ASP A 88 -17.63 17.77 0.18
CA ASP A 88 -18.20 17.94 -1.18
C ASP A 88 -18.09 16.67 -2.04
N LEU A 89 -17.07 15.83 -1.81
CA LEU A 89 -16.86 14.60 -2.57
C LEU A 89 -17.91 13.54 -2.26
N PHE A 90 -18.31 13.43 -0.99
CA PHE A 90 -19.29 12.45 -0.54
C PHE A 90 -20.72 12.99 -0.68
N GLY A 91 -20.89 14.31 -0.56
CA GLY A 91 -22.18 15.00 -0.65
C GLY A 91 -23.10 14.70 0.54
N GLU A 92 -24.33 15.23 0.50
CA GLU A 92 -25.34 14.89 1.51
C GLU A 92 -26.08 13.60 1.12
N VAL A 93 -26.63 12.89 2.12
CA VAL A 93 -27.37 11.63 1.87
C VAL A 93 -28.61 11.84 1.00
N GLU A 94 -29.19 13.04 1.02
CA GLU A 94 -30.37 13.39 0.20
C GLU A 94 -30.00 13.90 -1.21
N ASP A 95 -28.72 14.08 -1.52
CA ASP A 95 -28.29 14.56 -2.83
C ASP A 95 -28.37 13.46 -3.89
N ASP A 96 -29.00 13.76 -5.03
CA ASP A 96 -29.12 12.88 -6.20
C ASP A 96 -27.76 12.42 -6.76
N THR A 97 -26.69 13.16 -6.46
CA THR A 97 -25.32 12.85 -6.92
C THR A 97 -24.53 11.99 -5.95
N SER A 98 -25.01 11.81 -4.71
CA SER A 98 -24.32 11.06 -3.66
C SER A 98 -24.18 9.58 -4.03
N ILE A 99 -23.14 8.94 -3.50
CA ILE A 99 -22.92 7.51 -3.70
C ILE A 99 -24.06 6.66 -3.09
N ALA A 100 -24.65 7.13 -1.99
CA ALA A 100 -25.81 6.49 -1.36
C ALA A 100 -27.02 6.47 -2.30
N HIS A 101 -27.31 7.59 -2.97
CA HIS A 101 -28.39 7.67 -3.96
C HIS A 101 -28.10 6.78 -5.18
N ARG A 102 -26.87 6.81 -5.71
CA ARG A 102 -26.48 5.97 -6.87
C ARG A 102 -26.61 4.47 -6.58
N LEU A 103 -26.24 4.04 -5.38
CA LEU A 103 -26.47 2.67 -4.93
C LEU A 103 -27.97 2.35 -4.84
N SER A 104 -28.79 3.25 -4.31
CA SER A 104 -30.25 3.06 -4.28
C SER A 104 -30.83 2.92 -5.69
N ASP A 105 -30.38 3.75 -6.63
CA ASP A 105 -30.74 3.67 -8.05
C ASP A 105 -30.39 2.31 -8.68
N LEU A 106 -29.21 1.77 -8.36
CA LEU A 106 -28.79 0.45 -8.81
C LEU A 106 -29.70 -0.66 -8.23
N MET A 107 -30.01 -0.60 -6.93
CA MET A 107 -30.89 -1.58 -6.29
C MET A 107 -32.31 -1.54 -6.89
N ASN A 108 -32.84 -0.34 -7.17
CA ASN A 108 -34.11 -0.16 -7.87
C ASN A 108 -34.06 -0.71 -9.31
N ALA A 109 -32.91 -0.62 -9.96
CA ALA A 109 -32.71 -1.20 -11.28
C ALA A 109 -32.65 -2.74 -11.25
N PHE A 110 -32.10 -3.34 -10.19
CA PHE A 110 -32.19 -4.80 -9.98
C PHE A 110 -33.61 -5.25 -9.68
N GLU A 111 -34.38 -4.51 -8.89
CA GLU A 111 -35.80 -4.80 -8.66
C GLU A 111 -36.62 -4.72 -9.97
N SER A 112 -36.32 -3.71 -10.80
CA SER A 112 -36.93 -3.61 -12.14
C SER A 112 -36.54 -4.80 -13.02
N LEU A 113 -35.28 -5.23 -12.98
CA LEU A 113 -34.80 -6.41 -13.72
C LEU A 113 -35.46 -7.70 -13.24
N SER A 114 -35.73 -7.85 -11.94
CA SER A 114 -36.39 -9.04 -11.41
C SER A 114 -37.84 -9.15 -11.89
N THR A 115 -38.55 -8.02 -12.03
CA THR A 115 -39.94 -8.03 -12.50
C THR A 115 -40.09 -8.02 -14.03
N GLN A 116 -39.08 -7.54 -14.75
CA GLN A 116 -39.08 -7.39 -16.22
C GLN A 116 -37.75 -7.87 -16.84
N SER A 117 -37.39 -9.12 -16.56
CA SER A 117 -36.10 -9.70 -16.94
C SER A 117 -35.91 -9.80 -18.46
N ASP A 118 -36.98 -9.99 -19.23
CA ASP A 118 -37.00 -10.16 -20.69
C ASP A 118 -36.89 -8.83 -21.48
N LYS A 119 -36.98 -7.68 -20.81
CA LYS A 119 -36.98 -6.37 -21.48
C LYS A 119 -35.57 -5.83 -21.65
N SER A 120 -35.13 -5.69 -22.89
CA SER A 120 -33.83 -5.07 -23.22
C SER A 120 -33.66 -3.69 -22.60
N SER A 121 -34.71 -2.85 -22.58
CA SER A 121 -34.62 -1.52 -21.94
C SER A 121 -34.28 -1.59 -20.45
N THR A 122 -34.78 -2.60 -19.75
CA THR A 122 -34.52 -2.80 -18.32
C THR A 122 -33.10 -3.30 -18.11
N GLN A 123 -32.66 -4.26 -18.93
CA GLN A 123 -31.26 -4.77 -18.94
C GLN A 123 -30.25 -3.63 -19.17
N TRP A 124 -30.49 -2.79 -20.20
CA TRP A 124 -29.68 -1.61 -20.48
C TRP A 124 -29.65 -0.63 -19.29
N ASN A 125 -30.79 -0.37 -18.68
CA ASN A 125 -30.86 0.51 -17.53
C ASN A 125 -30.09 -0.05 -16.32
N THR A 126 -30.19 -1.34 -16.03
CA THR A 126 -29.44 -1.98 -14.93
C THR A 126 -27.94 -1.87 -15.14
N VAL A 127 -27.45 -2.19 -16.34
CA VAL A 127 -26.01 -2.06 -16.66
C VAL A 127 -25.56 -0.60 -16.57
N GLN A 128 -26.36 0.35 -17.06
CA GLN A 128 -26.02 1.78 -16.94
C GLN A 128 -25.94 2.24 -15.49
N LYS A 129 -26.90 1.85 -14.63
CA LYS A 129 -26.86 2.21 -13.20
C LYS A 129 -25.68 1.57 -12.47
N ALA A 130 -25.28 0.39 -12.88
CA ALA A 130 -24.07 -0.25 -12.37
C ALA A 130 -22.79 0.50 -12.78
N GLN A 131 -22.73 1.00 -14.03
CA GLN A 131 -21.65 1.84 -14.50
C GLN A 131 -21.60 3.19 -13.76
N ASP A 132 -22.76 3.82 -13.53
CA ASP A 132 -22.85 5.09 -12.80
C ASP A 132 -22.28 4.99 -11.37
N VAL A 133 -22.42 3.82 -10.71
CA VAL A 133 -21.83 3.54 -9.39
C VAL A 133 -20.32 3.36 -9.50
N SER A 134 -19.84 2.54 -10.45
CA SER A 134 -18.41 2.34 -10.70
C SER A 134 -17.70 3.66 -11.01
N ASP A 135 -18.24 4.46 -11.94
CA ASP A 135 -17.66 5.75 -12.34
C ASP A 135 -17.58 6.71 -11.15
N SER A 136 -18.61 6.74 -10.29
CA SER A 136 -18.61 7.56 -9.08
C SER A 136 -17.51 7.13 -8.11
N MET A 137 -17.32 5.83 -7.86
CA MET A 137 -16.26 5.32 -6.97
C MET A 137 -14.86 5.61 -7.52
N GLN A 138 -14.68 5.49 -8.84
CA GLN A 138 -13.42 5.85 -9.51
C GLN A 138 -13.13 7.35 -9.40
N ASP A 139 -14.15 8.19 -9.62
CA ASP A 139 -14.04 9.65 -9.49
C ASP A 139 -13.68 10.08 -8.08
N MET A 140 -14.35 9.49 -7.08
CA MET A 140 -14.03 9.74 -5.68
C MET A 140 -12.59 9.35 -5.35
N THR A 141 -12.16 8.17 -5.79
CA THR A 141 -10.76 7.73 -5.64
C THR A 141 -9.78 8.72 -6.28
N ARG A 142 -10.03 9.16 -7.52
CA ARG A 142 -9.16 10.14 -8.21
C ARG A 142 -9.06 11.46 -7.46
N GLN A 143 -10.18 11.96 -6.94
CA GLN A 143 -10.20 13.21 -6.18
C GLN A 143 -9.45 13.08 -4.85
N ILE A 144 -9.59 11.97 -4.14
CA ILE A 144 -8.81 11.71 -2.92
C ILE A 144 -7.32 11.68 -3.24
N GLN A 145 -6.88 10.99 -4.29
CA GLN A 145 -5.47 10.96 -4.66
C GLN A 145 -4.94 12.36 -5.04
N ASN A 146 -5.74 13.17 -5.73
CA ASN A 146 -5.40 14.57 -6.03
C ASN A 146 -5.23 15.41 -4.75
N LEU A 147 -6.13 15.26 -3.77
CA LEU A 147 -6.01 15.92 -2.47
C LEU A 147 -4.74 15.45 -1.74
N ARG A 148 -4.39 14.16 -1.82
CA ARG A 148 -3.16 13.65 -1.20
C ARG A 148 -1.91 14.24 -1.85
N LEU A 149 -1.88 14.36 -3.18
CA LEU A 149 -0.79 15.01 -3.90
C LEU A 149 -0.70 16.49 -3.56
N GLU A 150 -1.84 17.17 -3.41
CA GLU A 150 -1.86 18.57 -3.00
C GLU A 150 -1.31 18.74 -1.59
N ALA A 151 -1.74 17.92 -0.62
CA ALA A 151 -1.20 17.94 0.74
C ALA A 151 0.32 17.70 0.72
N ASP A 152 0.80 16.76 -0.09
CA ASP A 152 2.23 16.48 -0.24
C ASP A 152 3.03 17.67 -0.78
N ASN A 153 2.50 18.36 -1.79
CA ASN A 153 3.08 19.60 -2.30
C ASN A 153 3.04 20.74 -1.27
N GLN A 154 1.99 20.83 -0.46
CA GLN A 154 1.90 21.83 0.60
C GLN A 154 2.93 21.58 1.71
N ILE A 155 3.31 20.33 2.00
CA ILE A 155 4.43 20.02 2.92
C ILE A 155 5.72 20.64 2.38
N ASP A 156 6.03 20.41 1.09
CA ASP A 156 7.23 20.92 0.42
C ASP A 156 7.30 22.46 0.46
N LEU A 157 6.22 23.13 0.07
CA LEU A 157 6.11 24.58 0.13
C LEU A 157 6.22 25.12 1.57
N THR A 158 5.66 24.41 2.54
CA THR A 158 5.75 24.80 3.96
C THR A 158 7.18 24.67 4.48
N VAL A 159 7.91 23.63 4.10
CA VAL A 159 9.34 23.46 4.42
C VAL A 159 10.18 24.59 3.84
N ASP A 160 9.96 24.97 2.58
CA ASP A 160 10.61 26.12 1.95
C ASP A 160 10.32 27.44 2.68
N ASN A 161 9.07 27.64 3.12
CA ASN A 161 8.69 28.82 3.90
C ASN A 161 9.39 28.84 5.26
N ILE A 162 9.45 27.70 5.95
CA ILE A 162 10.14 27.55 7.24
C ILE A 162 11.62 27.90 7.10
N ASN A 163 12.30 27.35 6.10
CA ASN A 163 13.72 27.63 5.87
C ASN A 163 14.00 29.12 5.64
N ARG A 164 13.19 29.78 4.82
CA ARG A 164 13.30 31.23 4.60
C ARG A 164 13.10 32.04 5.89
N MET A 165 12.10 31.68 6.71
CA MET A 165 11.86 32.34 7.99
C MET A 165 13.02 32.11 8.97
N LEU A 166 13.60 30.91 9.01
CA LEU A 166 14.77 30.60 9.84
C LEU A 166 16.00 31.43 9.41
N ASP A 167 16.23 31.58 8.10
CA ASP A 167 17.31 32.42 7.56
C ASP A 167 17.13 33.90 7.95
N ASP A 168 15.92 34.45 7.80
CA ASP A 168 15.61 35.82 8.17
C ASP A 168 15.76 36.04 9.69
N ILE A 169 15.34 35.08 10.52
CA ILE A 169 15.54 35.13 11.98
C ILE A 169 17.03 35.05 12.34
N ASN A 170 17.81 34.23 11.64
CA ASN A 170 19.26 34.13 11.86
C ASN A 170 19.97 35.44 11.51
N ASP A 171 19.63 36.08 10.38
CA ASP A 171 20.15 37.40 10.01
C ASP A 171 19.78 38.47 11.06
N LEU A 172 18.53 38.46 11.55
CA LEU A 172 18.11 39.33 12.65
C LEU A 172 18.89 39.04 13.94
N ASN A 173 19.13 37.78 14.30
CA ASN A 173 19.95 37.42 15.46
C ASN A 173 21.38 37.96 15.33
N GLN A 174 22.00 37.82 14.16
CA GLN A 174 23.35 38.37 13.91
C GLN A 174 23.38 39.89 14.02
N LYS A 175 22.34 40.58 13.49
CA LYS A 175 22.18 42.02 13.65
C LYS A 175 21.99 42.39 15.12
N ILE A 176 21.14 41.69 15.88
CA ILE A 176 20.90 41.95 17.31
C ILE A 176 22.19 41.81 18.11
N VAL A 177 22.96 40.74 17.92
CA VAL A 177 24.25 40.54 18.62
C VAL A 177 25.25 41.65 18.27
N LYS A 178 25.35 42.01 16.98
CA LYS A 178 26.23 43.08 16.52
C LYS A 178 25.82 44.45 17.09
N HIS A 179 24.54 44.78 17.08
CA HIS A 179 24.00 46.04 17.58
C HIS A 179 23.91 46.11 19.11
N GLY A 180 23.84 44.98 19.81
CA GLY A 180 23.86 44.91 21.27
C GLY A 180 25.18 45.40 21.89
N THR A 181 26.27 45.38 21.12
CA THR A 181 27.57 45.95 21.52
C THR A 181 27.72 47.45 21.25
N ILE A 182 26.74 48.05 20.56
CA ILE A 182 26.71 49.47 20.16
C ILE A 182 25.53 50.15 20.87
N ALA A 183 25.68 51.38 21.35
CA ALA A 183 24.64 52.11 22.10
C ALA A 183 23.36 52.48 21.31
N THR A 184 23.11 51.89 20.12
CA THR A 184 21.96 52.22 19.25
C THR A 184 20.69 51.42 19.56
N GLY A 185 20.76 50.38 20.40
CA GLY A 185 19.62 49.55 20.81
C GLY A 185 19.21 48.51 19.76
N THR A 186 18.50 47.46 20.19
CA THR A 186 18.08 46.31 19.36
C THR A 186 16.56 46.14 19.27
N ALA A 187 15.78 47.02 19.93
CA ALA A 187 14.35 46.85 20.13
C ALA A 187 13.55 46.62 18.83
N ASP A 188 13.78 47.43 17.79
CA ASP A 188 13.06 47.29 16.52
C ASP A 188 13.41 45.98 15.78
N LEU A 189 14.66 45.50 15.92
CA LEU A 189 15.08 44.21 15.36
C LEU A 189 14.49 43.04 16.15
N GLU A 190 14.37 43.18 17.47
CA GLU A 190 13.72 42.19 18.33
C GLU A 190 12.21 42.09 18.03
N ASP A 191 11.55 43.20 17.72
CA ASP A 191 10.14 43.20 17.29
C ASP A 191 9.97 42.50 15.93
N GLN A 192 10.82 42.80 14.94
CA GLN A 192 10.80 42.11 13.64
C GLN A 192 11.02 40.60 13.80
N ARG A 193 11.97 40.21 14.65
CA ARG A 193 12.24 38.80 14.95
C ARG A 193 11.02 38.15 15.59
N ASP A 194 10.34 38.85 16.49
CA ASP A 194 9.18 38.28 17.18
C ASP A 194 7.96 38.10 16.30
N VAL A 195 7.78 38.96 15.30
CA VAL A 195 6.79 38.75 14.23
C VAL A 195 7.13 37.47 13.47
N LEU A 196 8.38 37.31 13.00
CA LEU A 196 8.80 36.11 12.28
C LEU A 196 8.73 34.83 13.13
N LEU A 197 9.08 34.90 14.42
CA LEU A 197 8.92 33.76 15.34
C LEU A 197 7.44 33.38 15.52
N THR A 198 6.53 34.35 15.47
CA THR A 198 5.09 34.11 15.59
C THR A 198 4.53 33.50 14.31
N GLU A 199 4.94 33.98 13.14
CA GLU A 199 4.61 33.35 11.85
C GLU A 199 5.20 31.94 11.71
N LEU A 200 6.47 31.76 12.09
CA LEU A 200 7.13 30.46 12.10
C LEU A 200 6.35 29.46 12.99
N SER A 201 5.90 29.90 14.17
CA SER A 201 5.13 29.04 15.08
C SER A 201 3.82 28.53 14.48
N LYS A 202 3.24 29.24 13.50
CA LYS A 202 2.04 28.82 12.77
C LYS A 202 2.34 27.70 11.77
N SER A 203 3.54 27.70 11.18
CA SER A 203 3.97 26.70 10.18
C SER A 203 4.46 25.39 10.80
N ILE A 204 5.21 25.46 11.90
CA ILE A 204 5.87 24.33 12.57
C ILE A 204 5.84 24.52 14.10
N ASP A 205 5.86 23.42 14.84
CA ASP A 205 5.97 23.45 16.29
C ASP A 205 7.38 23.88 16.73
N ILE A 206 7.46 24.96 17.51
CA ILE A 206 8.74 25.51 17.96
C ILE A 206 8.80 25.75 19.47
N GLN A 207 10.00 25.57 20.00
CA GLN A 207 10.45 26.08 21.28
C GLN A 207 11.63 27.02 21.04
N TYR A 208 11.70 28.10 21.81
CA TYR A 208 12.77 29.07 21.66
C TYR A 208 13.37 29.48 23.00
N PHE A 209 14.67 29.79 23.00
CA PHE A 209 15.42 30.20 24.19
C PHE A 209 16.23 31.45 23.88
N LYS A 210 16.00 32.53 24.67
CA LYS A 210 16.79 33.76 24.57
C LYS A 210 18.09 33.62 25.37
N ARG A 211 19.22 33.93 24.74
CA ARG A 211 20.57 33.90 25.33
C ARG A 211 20.92 35.25 26.00
N GLN A 212 22.04 35.28 26.72
CA GLN A 212 22.55 36.48 27.40
C GLN A 212 22.88 37.64 26.45
N ASP A 213 23.19 37.33 25.18
CA ASP A 213 23.48 38.29 24.11
C ASP A 213 22.24 38.71 23.32
N ASN A 214 21.04 38.42 23.84
CA ASN A 214 19.74 38.63 23.21
C ASN A 214 19.48 37.84 21.91
N SER A 215 20.39 36.98 21.45
CA SER A 215 20.10 36.04 20.37
C SER A 215 19.10 34.95 20.83
N VAL A 216 18.43 34.31 19.87
CA VAL A 216 17.44 33.25 20.14
C VAL A 216 17.86 31.96 19.44
N SER A 217 17.91 30.87 20.20
CA SER A 217 18.00 29.50 19.66
C SER A 217 16.59 28.92 19.50
N ILE A 218 16.36 28.16 18.44
CA ILE A 218 15.05 27.55 18.10
C ILE A 218 15.22 26.04 17.97
N PHE A 219 14.30 25.32 18.59
CA PHE A 219 14.19 23.87 18.55
C PHE A 219 12.76 23.48 18.18
N THR A 220 12.53 22.27 17.66
CA THR A 220 11.19 21.65 17.61
C THR A 220 10.72 21.30 19.03
N ASN A 221 9.45 20.91 19.22
CA ASN A 221 9.05 20.37 20.54
C ASN A 221 9.71 19.02 20.87
N SER A 222 10.08 18.24 19.84
CA SER A 222 10.85 16.99 20.00
C SER A 222 12.31 17.21 20.39
N GLY A 223 12.81 18.46 20.33
CA GLY A 223 14.15 18.85 20.75
C GLY A 223 15.17 18.91 19.63
N GLU A 224 14.77 18.75 18.37
CA GLU A 224 15.64 18.92 17.21
C GLU A 224 16.00 20.40 17.05
N MET A 225 17.27 20.69 16.82
CA MET A 225 17.78 22.06 16.72
C MET A 225 17.56 22.62 15.31
N LEU A 226 16.75 23.66 15.17
CA LEU A 226 16.48 24.34 13.89
C LEU A 226 17.36 25.57 13.69
N LEU A 227 17.65 26.29 14.77
CA LEU A 227 18.50 27.48 14.73
C LEU A 227 19.33 27.59 16.00
N ASP A 228 20.63 27.75 15.81
CA ASP A 228 21.53 28.18 16.87
C ASP A 228 22.48 29.27 16.37
N ASN A 229 23.77 28.97 16.22
CA ASN A 229 24.70 29.86 15.52
C ASN A 229 24.54 29.81 13.98
N GLN A 230 23.95 28.74 13.45
CA GLN A 230 23.64 28.53 12.04
C GLN A 230 22.24 27.92 11.95
N VAL A 231 21.57 28.13 10.81
CA VAL A 231 20.31 27.46 10.49
C VAL A 231 20.60 26.00 10.15
N GLN A 232 19.75 25.09 10.64
CA GLN A 232 19.69 23.72 10.15
C GLN A 232 18.48 23.66 9.21
N HIS A 233 18.73 23.67 7.90
CA HIS A 233 17.64 23.65 6.94
C HIS A 233 16.93 22.30 7.00
N LEU A 234 15.61 22.36 6.89
CA LEU A 234 14.77 21.20 6.68
C LEU A 234 14.80 20.86 5.19
N SER A 235 14.84 19.58 4.87
CA SER A 235 14.71 19.09 3.50
C SER A 235 13.48 18.20 3.38
N TYR A 236 12.78 18.39 2.28
CA TYR A 236 11.65 17.58 1.86
C TYR A 236 11.64 17.53 0.33
N THR A 237 11.03 16.51 -0.25
CA THR A 237 10.81 16.45 -1.69
C THR A 237 9.48 15.80 -1.93
N SER A 238 8.59 16.54 -2.58
CA SER A 238 7.26 16.08 -2.96
C SER A 238 7.31 14.97 -4.02
N SER A 239 6.36 14.05 -3.94
CA SER A 239 6.11 13.03 -4.96
C SER A 239 5.49 13.66 -6.20
N THR A 240 5.81 13.14 -7.39
CA THR A 240 5.22 13.62 -8.66
C THR A 240 3.84 13.01 -8.97
N VAL A 241 3.54 11.88 -8.33
CA VAL A 241 2.29 11.14 -8.45
C VAL A 241 1.92 10.57 -7.08
N THR A 242 0.63 10.36 -6.85
CA THR A 242 0.10 9.65 -5.69
C THR A 242 -0.79 8.50 -6.14
N ALA A 243 -0.78 7.42 -5.39
CA ALA A 243 -1.66 6.28 -5.61
C ALA A 243 -2.20 5.77 -4.26
N ALA A 244 -3.37 5.12 -4.29
CA ALA A 244 -4.05 4.63 -3.09
C ALA A 244 -3.20 3.65 -2.27
N TRP A 245 -2.24 2.97 -2.88
CA TRP A 245 -1.32 2.04 -2.23
C TRP A 245 -0.08 2.71 -1.61
N MET A 246 0.28 3.94 -1.99
CA MET A 246 1.47 4.64 -1.47
C MET A 246 1.28 5.04 -0.01
N THR A 247 2.31 4.84 0.82
CA THR A 247 2.28 5.21 2.24
C THR A 247 3.58 5.87 2.67
N SER A 248 3.52 6.68 3.72
CA SER A 248 4.72 7.30 4.32
C SER A 248 5.62 6.21 4.93
N ALA A 249 5.02 5.23 5.63
CA ALA A 249 5.71 4.08 6.19
C ALA A 249 6.40 3.20 5.14
N GLY A 250 5.81 3.06 3.95
CA GLY A 250 6.41 2.33 2.81
C GLY A 250 7.54 3.08 2.10
N GLY A 251 7.84 4.32 2.53
CA GLY A 251 8.94 5.13 1.98
C GLY A 251 8.65 5.73 0.60
N GLN A 252 7.40 5.73 0.14
CA GLN A 252 7.04 6.33 -1.15
C GLN A 252 6.89 7.85 -1.10
N PHE A 253 6.65 8.40 0.09
CA PHE A 253 6.69 9.83 0.34
C PHE A 253 8.05 10.25 0.88
N GLY A 254 8.43 11.51 0.59
CA GLY A 254 9.64 12.11 1.14
C GLY A 254 9.63 12.08 2.67
N LYS A 255 10.83 12.11 3.26
CA LYS A 255 11.01 12.28 4.70
C LYS A 255 11.39 13.72 4.98
N ILE A 256 10.87 14.29 6.06
CA ILE A 256 11.33 15.59 6.54
C ILE A 256 12.59 15.35 7.35
N THR A 257 13.73 15.86 6.89
CA THR A 257 15.01 15.70 7.59
C THR A 257 15.70 17.03 7.80
N ALA A 258 16.44 17.17 8.90
CA ALA A 258 17.31 18.32 9.14
C ALA A 258 18.75 18.01 8.68
N GLU A 259 19.41 18.95 8.00
CA GLU A 259 20.76 18.77 7.45
C GLU A 259 21.81 18.32 8.47
N GLY A 260 21.66 18.69 9.74
CA GLY A 260 22.61 18.36 10.81
C GLY A 260 22.51 16.93 11.35
N SER A 261 21.32 16.35 11.39
CA SER A 261 21.06 15.04 12.01
C SER A 261 20.76 13.94 10.99
N GLY A 262 20.18 14.29 9.84
CA GLY A 262 19.67 13.31 8.86
C GLY A 262 18.56 12.42 9.42
N LEU A 263 18.02 12.75 10.59
CA LEU A 263 16.94 12.03 11.24
C LEU A 263 15.61 12.37 10.56
N ASP A 264 14.73 11.38 10.47
CA ASP A 264 13.38 11.54 9.96
C ASP A 264 12.48 12.14 11.03
N LEU A 265 12.11 13.40 10.85
CA LEU A 265 11.30 14.19 11.78
C LEU A 265 9.80 14.08 11.50
N THR A 266 9.39 13.36 10.45
CA THR A 266 8.01 13.39 9.92
C THR A 266 6.96 13.08 11.01
N ASN A 267 7.25 12.14 11.90
CA ASN A 267 6.35 11.76 13.00
C ASN A 267 6.60 12.53 14.31
N ASP A 268 7.71 13.25 14.42
CA ASP A 268 8.08 14.03 15.61
C ASP A 268 7.47 15.43 15.63
N LEU A 269 7.06 15.94 14.46
CA LEU A 269 6.35 17.20 14.31
C LEU A 269 4.89 17.02 14.73
N THR A 270 4.46 17.76 15.76
CA THR A 270 3.17 17.51 16.43
C THR A 270 2.11 18.59 16.22
N SER A 271 2.47 19.75 15.66
CA SER A 271 1.55 20.87 15.42
C SER A 271 2.02 21.74 14.24
N GLY A 272 1.31 22.84 13.98
CA GLY A 272 1.54 23.71 12.82
C GLY A 272 0.91 23.19 11.53
N GLN A 273 0.98 24.01 10.49
CA GLN A 273 0.50 23.68 9.14
C GLN A 273 1.14 22.41 8.59
N ILE A 274 2.43 22.20 8.84
CA ILE A 274 3.15 21.01 8.35
C ILE A 274 2.53 19.72 8.87
N ARG A 275 2.15 19.66 10.16
CA ARG A 275 1.50 18.48 10.75
C ARG A 275 0.11 18.26 10.14
N ALA A 276 -0.64 19.32 9.86
CA ALA A 276 -1.96 19.20 9.23
C ALA A 276 -1.87 18.52 7.86
N PHE A 277 -0.94 18.94 7.00
CA PHE A 277 -0.78 18.33 5.68
C PHE A 277 -0.25 16.90 5.75
N ILE A 278 0.67 16.58 6.67
CA ILE A 278 1.10 15.20 6.94
C ILE A 278 -0.11 14.35 7.33
N LYS A 279 -0.89 14.81 8.30
CA LYS A 279 -2.09 14.10 8.78
C LYS A 279 -3.13 13.90 7.67
N MET A 280 -3.36 14.92 6.85
CA MET A 280 -4.28 14.82 5.71
C MET A 280 -3.82 13.77 4.70
N ARG A 281 -2.53 13.78 4.34
CA ARG A 281 -1.93 12.86 3.36
C ARG A 281 -1.88 11.41 3.85
N ASP A 282 -1.55 11.21 5.13
CA ASP A 282 -1.17 9.91 5.69
C ASP A 282 -2.27 9.24 6.52
N GLU A 283 -3.22 10.01 7.07
CA GLU A 283 -4.27 9.47 7.95
C GLU A 283 -5.67 9.73 7.34
N VAL A 284 -6.09 10.99 7.20
CA VAL A 284 -7.50 11.33 6.87
C VAL A 284 -7.90 10.90 5.46
N LEU A 285 -7.12 11.26 4.44
CA LEU A 285 -7.44 10.92 3.05
C LEU A 285 -7.31 9.41 2.76
N PRO A 286 -6.30 8.69 3.30
CA PRO A 286 -6.28 7.23 3.24
C PRO A 286 -7.46 6.55 3.94
N GLN A 287 -7.95 7.08 5.06
CA GLN A 287 -9.15 6.59 5.74
C GLN A 287 -10.41 6.82 4.89
N ALA A 288 -10.55 7.98 4.25
CA ALA A 288 -11.63 8.21 3.28
C ALA A 288 -11.58 7.23 2.11
N GLN A 289 -10.37 6.92 1.61
CA GLN A 289 -10.17 5.92 0.54
C GLN A 289 -10.59 4.52 1.01
N SER A 290 -10.22 4.11 2.23
CA SER A 290 -10.50 2.75 2.71
C SER A 290 -12.01 2.50 2.86
N MET A 291 -12.81 3.50 3.25
CA MET A 291 -14.27 3.37 3.28
C MET A 291 -14.86 3.12 1.88
N ILE A 292 -14.38 3.82 0.85
CA ILE A 292 -14.87 3.63 -0.53
C ILE A 292 -14.41 2.28 -1.07
N ASP A 293 -13.16 1.90 -0.80
CA ASP A 293 -12.59 0.63 -1.22
C ASP A 293 -13.34 -0.56 -0.59
N GLU A 294 -13.66 -0.50 0.71
CA GLU A 294 -14.45 -1.54 1.39
C GLU A 294 -15.85 -1.65 0.81
N MET A 295 -16.51 -0.52 0.55
CA MET A 295 -17.82 -0.50 -0.12
C MET A 295 -17.75 -1.10 -1.53
N ALA A 296 -16.71 -0.78 -2.29
CA ALA A 296 -16.49 -1.32 -3.62
C ALA A 296 -16.22 -2.83 -3.59
N LYS A 297 -15.44 -3.32 -2.61
CA LYS A 297 -15.20 -4.75 -2.39
C LYS A 297 -16.51 -5.48 -2.09
N GLN A 298 -17.31 -5.00 -1.13
CA GLN A 298 -18.58 -5.65 -0.79
C GLN A 298 -19.57 -5.64 -1.95
N LEU A 299 -19.65 -4.55 -2.72
CA LEU A 299 -20.47 -4.49 -3.93
C LEU A 299 -19.98 -5.52 -4.98
N HIS A 300 -18.68 -5.52 -5.29
CA HIS A 300 -18.06 -6.43 -6.24
C HIS A 300 -18.32 -7.90 -5.86
N ASP A 301 -17.93 -8.29 -4.64
CA ASP A 301 -17.92 -9.70 -4.22
C ASP A 301 -19.35 -10.26 -4.15
N ASN A 302 -20.30 -9.52 -3.58
CA ASN A 302 -21.67 -10.02 -3.39
C ASN A 302 -22.49 -10.02 -4.70
N VAL A 303 -22.32 -9.00 -5.56
CA VAL A 303 -22.99 -8.99 -6.87
C VAL A 303 -22.40 -10.08 -7.76
N ASN A 304 -21.07 -10.26 -7.76
CA ASN A 304 -20.43 -11.31 -8.55
C ASN A 304 -20.81 -12.70 -8.05
N GLN A 305 -20.83 -12.94 -6.74
CA GLN A 305 -21.24 -14.23 -6.19
C GLN A 305 -22.65 -14.61 -6.67
N ILE A 306 -23.61 -13.68 -6.61
CA ILE A 306 -24.98 -13.93 -7.08
C ILE A 306 -25.03 -14.07 -8.60
N HIS A 307 -24.37 -13.19 -9.36
CA HIS A 307 -24.40 -13.23 -10.82
C HIS A 307 -23.75 -14.50 -11.39
N ASN A 308 -22.71 -15.03 -10.73
CA ASN A 308 -22.03 -16.27 -11.09
C ASN A 308 -22.87 -17.54 -10.84
N ARG A 309 -23.89 -17.49 -9.97
CA ARG A 309 -24.88 -18.59 -9.81
C ARG A 309 -25.83 -18.73 -10.99
N GLY A 310 -25.85 -17.71 -11.85
CA GLY A 310 -26.85 -17.52 -12.88
C GLY A 310 -26.37 -17.75 -14.29
N THR A 311 -27.34 -17.66 -15.18
CA THR A 311 -27.18 -17.74 -16.62
C THR A 311 -28.13 -16.76 -17.32
N SER A 312 -27.79 -16.42 -18.56
CA SER A 312 -28.56 -15.52 -19.42
C SER A 312 -29.32 -16.31 -20.48
N LEU A 313 -30.51 -15.88 -20.88
CA LEU A 313 -31.32 -16.52 -21.94
C LEU A 313 -32.16 -15.42 -22.64
N PRO A 314 -32.28 -15.33 -23.96
CA PRO A 314 -31.94 -16.31 -25.00
C PRO A 314 -30.44 -16.43 -25.35
N ASN A 315 -29.56 -15.62 -24.77
CA ASN A 315 -28.14 -15.57 -25.15
C ASN A 315 -27.22 -16.22 -24.10
N ILE A 316 -27.33 -17.53 -23.92
CA ILE A 316 -26.45 -18.28 -23.02
C ILE A 316 -25.04 -18.32 -23.63
N SER A 317 -24.01 -18.14 -22.81
CA SER A 317 -22.61 -18.08 -23.27
C SER A 317 -22.09 -19.44 -23.79
N SER A 318 -21.67 -19.47 -25.06
CA SER A 318 -20.88 -20.58 -25.64
C SER A 318 -19.39 -20.50 -25.30
N SER A 319 -18.97 -19.41 -24.66
CA SER A 319 -17.60 -19.15 -24.22
C SER A 319 -17.56 -18.36 -22.91
N TYR A 320 -16.61 -18.68 -22.04
CA TYR A 320 -16.38 -17.98 -20.77
C TYR A 320 -14.91 -17.57 -20.65
N ASN A 321 -14.70 -16.30 -20.28
CA ASN A 321 -13.40 -15.76 -19.92
C ASN A 321 -13.38 -15.47 -18.41
N GLY A 322 -12.57 -16.23 -17.68
CA GLY A 322 -12.30 -16.01 -16.27
C GLY A 322 -11.57 -14.69 -16.01
N THR A 323 -11.73 -14.14 -14.81
CA THR A 323 -11.08 -12.89 -14.39
C THR A 323 -9.90 -13.12 -13.46
N ARG A 324 -9.92 -14.24 -12.72
CA ARG A 324 -8.87 -14.65 -11.78
C ARG A 324 -7.64 -15.21 -12.51
N ALA A 325 -6.46 -14.81 -12.07
CA ALA A 325 -5.20 -15.29 -12.62
C ALA A 325 -4.63 -16.41 -11.75
N PHE A 326 -4.20 -17.49 -12.39
CA PHE A 326 -3.51 -18.60 -11.73
C PHE A 326 -2.03 -18.58 -12.08
N ALA A 327 -1.20 -19.14 -11.22
CA ALA A 327 0.21 -19.34 -11.54
C ALA A 327 0.33 -20.24 -12.78
N SER A 328 1.34 -20.00 -13.61
CA SER A 328 1.57 -20.85 -14.78
C SER A 328 1.82 -22.29 -14.33
N GLN A 329 0.81 -23.14 -14.50
CA GLN A 329 0.85 -24.53 -14.10
C GLN A 329 1.53 -25.37 -15.19
N GLY A 330 2.41 -26.27 -14.80
CA GLY A 330 2.78 -27.38 -15.66
C GLY A 330 3.84 -27.12 -16.72
N ASP A 331 4.66 -26.07 -16.62
CA ASP A 331 5.95 -26.13 -17.30
C ASP A 331 6.80 -27.20 -16.61
N ILE A 332 6.78 -28.39 -17.19
CA ILE A 332 7.87 -29.36 -17.05
C ILE A 332 9.12 -28.57 -17.42
N VAL A 333 9.98 -28.30 -16.43
CA VAL A 333 11.32 -27.83 -16.70
C VAL A 333 12.09 -29.01 -17.28
N ASN A 334 11.87 -29.29 -18.56
CA ASN A 334 12.79 -30.11 -19.33
C ASN A 334 14.14 -29.42 -19.22
N ASP A 335 15.16 -30.17 -18.77
CA ASP A 335 16.54 -29.73 -18.60
C ASP A 335 16.91 -28.93 -17.33
N ALA A 336 16.15 -28.96 -16.23
CA ALA A 336 16.73 -28.71 -14.90
C ALA A 336 17.59 -29.92 -14.47
N ALA A 337 18.60 -30.26 -15.28
CA ALA A 337 19.46 -31.43 -15.17
C ALA A 337 18.72 -32.66 -14.65
N ASP A 338 18.10 -33.45 -15.55
CA ASP A 338 17.51 -34.77 -15.27
C ASP A 338 18.21 -35.46 -14.09
N ALA A 339 17.65 -35.30 -12.90
CA ALA A 339 18.19 -35.94 -11.72
C ALA A 339 17.75 -37.39 -11.84
N VAL A 340 18.56 -38.21 -12.49
CA VAL A 340 18.42 -39.66 -12.42
C VAL A 340 18.59 -40.01 -10.95
N ALA A 341 17.47 -40.24 -10.27
CA ALA A 341 17.46 -40.66 -8.88
C ALA A 341 17.72 -42.16 -8.88
N THR A 342 18.98 -42.57 -8.69
CA THR A 342 19.35 -43.97 -8.55
C THR A 342 19.08 -44.43 -7.12
N MET A 343 18.10 -45.32 -6.95
CA MET A 343 17.81 -45.97 -5.67
C MET A 343 18.82 -47.11 -5.43
N TYR A 344 19.67 -46.98 -4.41
CA TYR A 344 20.59 -48.07 -4.06
C TYR A 344 19.97 -49.04 -3.05
N ARG A 345 19.99 -50.34 -3.38
CA ARG A 345 19.72 -51.41 -2.41
C ARG A 345 21.04 -51.75 -1.71
N ALA A 346 21.27 -51.20 -0.51
CA ALA A 346 22.31 -51.73 0.36
C ALA A 346 21.97 -53.21 0.64
N GLY A 347 22.89 -54.12 0.31
CA GLY A 347 22.58 -55.55 0.17
C GLY A 347 21.88 -56.19 1.37
N GLY A 348 20.86 -57.01 1.08
CA GLY A 348 20.10 -57.78 2.08
C GLY A 348 19.14 -56.90 2.90
N THR A 349 17.93 -57.42 3.14
CA THR A 349 16.83 -56.85 3.95
C THR A 349 17.05 -55.45 4.53
N VAL A 350 16.34 -54.46 4.00
CA VAL A 350 16.37 -53.06 4.46
C VAL A 350 15.81 -52.99 5.88
N THR A 351 16.68 -52.81 6.87
CA THR A 351 16.30 -52.33 8.20
C THR A 351 16.62 -50.83 8.30
N HIS A 352 15.62 -50.10 8.78
CA HIS A 352 15.56 -48.67 9.13
C HIS A 352 16.92 -47.93 9.14
N GLY A 353 17.09 -46.96 8.24
CA GLY A 353 18.17 -45.96 8.34
C GLY A 353 19.06 -45.72 7.12
N GLY A 354 18.62 -45.97 5.88
CA GLY A 354 19.47 -45.62 4.74
C GLY A 354 18.84 -45.83 3.37
N LEU A 355 17.98 -44.90 2.96
CA LEU A 355 17.74 -44.62 1.54
C LEU A 355 18.33 -43.25 1.26
N ALA A 356 19.48 -43.22 0.60
CA ALA A 356 20.14 -41.99 0.16
C ALA A 356 20.26 -42.02 -1.36
N PHE A 357 19.89 -40.90 -2.00
CA PHE A 357 20.18 -40.66 -3.41
C PHE A 357 21.66 -40.30 -3.54
N ALA A 358 22.39 -40.94 -4.45
CA ALA A 358 23.79 -40.62 -4.73
C ALA A 358 24.01 -40.49 -6.24
N ALA A 359 24.64 -39.39 -6.66
CA ALA A 359 25.01 -39.16 -8.06
C ALA A 359 26.08 -40.16 -8.54
N GLY A 360 25.97 -40.59 -9.81
CA GLY A 360 27.04 -41.30 -10.52
C GLY A 360 28.35 -40.51 -10.50
N SER A 361 29.47 -41.22 -10.54
CA SER A 361 30.84 -40.73 -10.27
C SER A 361 31.22 -39.38 -10.93
N GLY A 362 30.92 -38.31 -10.20
CA GLY A 362 31.33 -36.92 -10.41
C GLY A 362 30.74 -36.13 -9.24
N SER A 363 31.58 -35.54 -8.38
CA SER A 363 31.13 -34.90 -7.13
C SER A 363 30.09 -33.81 -7.37
N TYR A 364 28.83 -34.05 -6.98
CA TYR A 364 27.80 -33.03 -6.78
C TYR A 364 26.98 -33.33 -5.50
N PRO A 365 26.51 -32.31 -4.74
CA PRO A 365 26.32 -32.38 -3.28
C PRO A 365 24.93 -32.83 -2.75
N TRP A 366 24.14 -33.63 -3.48
CA TRP A 366 22.69 -33.77 -3.22
C TRP A 366 22.25 -35.03 -2.44
N GLN A 367 22.74 -35.25 -1.21
CA GLN A 367 22.20 -36.31 -0.34
C GLN A 367 21.03 -35.80 0.51
N ALA A 368 19.81 -36.30 0.25
CA ALA A 368 18.68 -36.21 1.18
C ALA A 368 18.18 -37.62 1.51
N THR A 369 17.88 -37.88 2.79
CA THR A 369 17.38 -39.18 3.28
C THR A 369 15.87 -39.08 3.48
N LEU A 370 15.10 -39.96 2.83
CA LEU A 370 13.65 -40.05 3.03
C LEU A 370 13.35 -40.69 4.40
N THR A 371 12.59 -40.01 5.26
CA THR A 371 12.17 -40.55 6.57
C THR A 371 10.73 -41.03 6.48
N ALA A 372 10.51 -42.31 6.17
CA ALA A 372 9.17 -42.90 6.21
C ALA A 372 8.93 -43.67 7.51
N THR A 373 7.80 -43.37 8.17
CA THR A 373 7.30 -44.14 9.30
C THR A 373 6.56 -45.35 8.75
N ASN A 374 7.27 -46.48 8.67
CA ASN A 374 6.75 -47.85 8.46
C ASN A 374 6.24 -48.26 7.06
N ALA A 375 7.00 -48.04 5.99
CA ALA A 375 6.82 -48.81 4.75
C ALA A 375 8.15 -49.24 4.12
N VAL A 376 8.21 -50.50 3.67
CA VAL A 376 9.27 -50.99 2.78
C VAL A 376 8.87 -50.59 1.37
N PHE A 377 9.56 -49.62 0.77
CA PHE A 377 9.30 -49.24 -0.62
C PHE A 377 9.92 -50.24 -1.60
N THR A 378 9.18 -50.54 -2.66
CA THR A 378 9.55 -51.35 -3.81
C THR A 378 9.54 -50.50 -5.08
N ALA A 379 10.21 -50.97 -6.13
CA ALA A 379 10.20 -50.33 -7.44
C ALA A 379 8.80 -50.23 -8.11
N ALA A 380 7.78 -50.87 -7.54
CA ALA A 380 6.40 -50.80 -7.99
C ALA A 380 5.62 -49.65 -7.36
N ASP A 381 6.16 -49.03 -6.30
CA ASP A 381 5.50 -47.95 -5.55
C ASP A 381 5.71 -46.55 -6.17
N PHE A 382 6.49 -46.47 -7.27
CA PHE A 382 6.78 -45.23 -8.00
C PHE A 382 6.59 -45.39 -9.53
N PRO A 383 5.38 -45.69 -10.03
CA PRO A 383 5.08 -45.57 -11.47
C PRO A 383 5.34 -44.16 -12.02
N ALA A 384 5.47 -44.02 -13.35
CA ALA A 384 5.46 -42.71 -13.97
C ALA A 384 4.17 -41.96 -13.57
N GLY A 385 4.30 -40.69 -13.22
CA GLY A 385 3.22 -39.88 -12.65
C GLY A 385 3.13 -39.89 -11.12
N THR A 386 3.87 -40.76 -10.42
CA THR A 386 3.89 -40.73 -8.94
C THR A 386 4.51 -39.44 -8.44
N VAL A 387 3.81 -38.78 -7.54
CA VAL A 387 4.25 -37.54 -6.90
C VAL A 387 4.78 -37.88 -5.51
N PHE A 388 5.92 -37.30 -5.13
CA PHE A 388 6.47 -37.45 -3.79
C PHE A 388 7.15 -36.15 -3.34
N THR A 389 7.04 -35.87 -2.05
CA THR A 389 7.63 -34.67 -1.45
C THR A 389 8.96 -35.04 -0.79
N LEU A 390 10.00 -34.27 -1.10
CA LEU A 390 11.27 -34.38 -0.39
C LEU A 390 11.25 -33.41 0.80
N SER A 391 11.22 -33.96 2.02
CA SER A 391 11.37 -33.18 3.26
C SER A 391 12.68 -33.56 3.95
N GLY A 392 13.62 -32.63 4.09
CA GLY A 392 14.90 -32.89 4.74
C GLY A 392 15.49 -31.64 5.41
N THR A 393 15.99 -31.81 6.63
CA THR A 393 16.55 -30.74 7.48
C THR A 393 17.92 -30.22 7.01
N ASP A 394 18.56 -30.85 6.02
CA ASP A 394 19.96 -30.56 5.66
C ASP A 394 20.16 -29.89 4.29
N THR A 395 19.11 -29.69 3.48
CA THR A 395 19.19 -28.81 2.29
C THR A 395 17.80 -28.32 1.85
N ALA A 396 17.43 -27.10 2.26
CA ALA A 396 16.23 -26.38 1.80
C ALA A 396 16.13 -26.23 0.26
N ARG A 397 17.19 -26.53 -0.50
CA ARG A 397 17.26 -26.41 -1.96
C ARG A 397 16.47 -27.45 -2.73
N ASN A 398 16.35 -28.65 -2.16
CA ASN A 398 15.69 -29.80 -2.79
C ASN A 398 14.37 -30.15 -2.10
N ALA A 399 13.94 -29.32 -1.15
CA ALA A 399 12.57 -29.39 -0.65
C ALA A 399 11.62 -29.02 -1.79
N GLY A 400 10.54 -29.79 -1.92
CA GLY A 400 9.52 -29.57 -2.93
C GLY A 400 8.87 -30.87 -3.38
N THR A 401 7.86 -30.68 -4.22
CA THR A 401 7.06 -31.75 -4.81
C THR A 401 7.70 -32.18 -6.13
N TYR A 402 8.04 -33.46 -6.23
CA TYR A 402 8.65 -34.05 -7.41
C TYR A 402 7.70 -35.04 -8.04
N ARG A 403 7.69 -35.08 -9.37
CA ARG A 403 6.92 -36.06 -10.14
C ARG A 403 7.86 -36.99 -10.88
N VAL A 404 7.57 -38.28 -10.87
CA VAL A 404 8.30 -39.27 -11.66
C VAL A 404 7.91 -39.12 -13.13
N VAL A 405 8.84 -38.64 -13.96
CA VAL A 405 8.67 -38.39 -15.41
C VAL A 405 8.74 -39.71 -16.19
N GLU A 406 9.81 -40.47 -15.96
CA GLU A 406 10.06 -41.71 -16.67
C GLU A 406 10.73 -42.73 -15.75
N ARG A 407 10.35 -43.99 -15.92
CA ARG A 407 11.05 -45.10 -15.30
C ARG A 407 12.06 -45.68 -16.30
N THR A 408 13.32 -45.33 -16.14
CA THR A 408 14.38 -45.76 -17.06
C THR A 408 14.82 -47.21 -16.82
N ASP A 409 14.71 -47.72 -15.58
CA ASP A 409 14.83 -49.15 -15.24
C ASP A 409 14.20 -49.50 -13.87
N ASN A 410 14.48 -50.69 -13.30
CA ASN A 410 13.89 -51.12 -12.02
C ASN A 410 14.30 -50.29 -10.79
N TRP A 411 15.30 -49.40 -10.87
CA TRP A 411 15.78 -48.63 -9.71
C TRP A 411 16.14 -47.18 -10.02
N ASN A 412 16.04 -46.77 -11.28
CA ASN A 412 16.23 -45.42 -11.76
C ASN A 412 14.89 -44.82 -12.17
N VAL A 413 14.58 -43.68 -11.55
CA VAL A 413 13.45 -42.83 -11.92
C VAL A 413 13.98 -41.46 -12.31
N VAL A 414 13.48 -40.92 -13.42
CA VAL A 414 13.68 -39.52 -13.81
C VAL A 414 12.59 -38.73 -13.10
N VAL A 415 12.98 -37.66 -12.41
CA VAL A 415 12.06 -36.86 -11.61
C VAL A 415 12.16 -35.40 -12.00
N GLU A 416 11.03 -34.72 -12.07
CA GLU A 416 10.93 -33.29 -12.32
C GLU A 416 10.51 -32.58 -11.04
N LYS A 417 11.15 -31.44 -10.74
CA LYS A 417 10.66 -30.54 -9.70
C LYS A 417 9.47 -29.79 -10.29
N VAL A 418 8.31 -29.93 -9.68
CA VAL A 418 7.09 -29.29 -10.19
C VAL A 418 7.03 -27.87 -9.64
N ASN A 419 6.70 -26.88 -10.48
CA ASN A 419 6.13 -25.62 -9.98
C ASN A 419 4.97 -25.95 -9.00
N PRO A 420 4.65 -25.09 -8.01
CA PRO A 420 3.54 -25.34 -7.10
C PRO A 420 2.30 -25.72 -7.92
N ARG A 421 1.83 -26.97 -7.78
CA ARG A 421 0.60 -27.40 -8.42
C ARG A 421 -0.51 -26.76 -7.62
N GLN A 422 -1.00 -25.58 -8.04
CA GLN A 422 -2.13 -24.99 -7.33
C GLN A 422 -3.32 -25.94 -7.49
N THR A 423 -3.81 -26.45 -6.37
CA THR A 423 -4.87 -27.44 -6.33
C THR A 423 -6.13 -26.82 -5.73
N ILE A 424 -7.26 -27.34 -6.19
CA ILE A 424 -8.56 -27.09 -5.60
C ILE A 424 -9.11 -28.41 -5.07
N GLN A 425 -9.81 -28.32 -3.96
CA GLN A 425 -10.60 -29.41 -3.40
C GLN A 425 -12.03 -28.91 -3.17
N LEU A 426 -13.03 -29.71 -3.55
CA LEU A 426 -14.42 -29.44 -3.19
C LEU A 426 -14.72 -30.01 -1.80
N ASP A 427 -15.63 -29.38 -1.05
CA ASP A 427 -16.19 -30.02 0.13
C ASP A 427 -16.85 -31.37 -0.24
N THR A 428 -16.79 -32.33 0.68
CA THR A 428 -17.18 -33.73 0.45
C THR A 428 -18.67 -33.94 0.11
N GLY A 429 -19.50 -32.93 0.34
CA GLY A 429 -20.90 -32.90 -0.07
C GLY A 429 -21.16 -32.12 -1.36
N ASP A 430 -20.31 -31.16 -1.72
CA ASP A 430 -20.61 -30.22 -2.79
C ASP A 430 -20.19 -30.76 -4.16
N ASP A 431 -20.98 -30.49 -5.19
CA ASP A 431 -20.62 -30.81 -6.58
C ASP A 431 -21.07 -29.68 -7.52
N VAL A 432 -20.52 -29.67 -8.73
CA VAL A 432 -20.83 -28.67 -9.76
C VAL A 432 -21.42 -29.37 -10.95
N VAL A 433 -22.66 -29.05 -11.31
CA VAL A 433 -23.30 -29.58 -12.52
C VAL A 433 -22.86 -28.75 -13.71
N LEU A 434 -22.45 -29.43 -14.77
CA LEU A 434 -22.17 -28.85 -16.08
C LEU A 434 -23.27 -29.30 -17.04
N GLY A 435 -24.01 -28.33 -17.58
CA GLY A 435 -25.10 -28.59 -18.52
C GLY A 435 -24.82 -27.93 -19.88
N LEU A 436 -25.07 -28.68 -20.95
CA LEU A 436 -25.14 -28.14 -22.31
C LEU A 436 -26.59 -27.90 -22.70
N PHE A 437 -26.88 -26.73 -23.25
CA PHE A 437 -28.24 -26.31 -23.63
C PHE A 437 -28.31 -25.81 -25.06
N ASP A 438 -29.45 -26.06 -25.70
CA ASP A 438 -29.77 -25.46 -26.99
C ASP A 438 -30.20 -23.98 -26.85
N THR A 439 -30.51 -23.32 -27.97
CA THR A 439 -30.94 -21.91 -27.97
C THR A 439 -32.28 -21.64 -27.27
N SER A 440 -33.05 -22.69 -26.99
CA SER A 440 -34.34 -22.60 -26.30
C SER A 440 -34.20 -22.78 -24.78
N GLY A 441 -33.02 -23.21 -24.31
CA GLY A 441 -32.77 -23.55 -22.91
C GLY A 441 -33.06 -25.01 -22.55
N ASP A 442 -33.25 -25.88 -23.55
CA ASP A 442 -33.46 -27.32 -23.34
C ASP A 442 -32.11 -28.05 -23.23
N GLN A 443 -32.00 -29.02 -22.31
CA GLN A 443 -30.76 -29.75 -22.07
C GLN A 443 -30.42 -30.67 -23.25
N ILE A 444 -29.16 -30.59 -23.69
CA ILE A 444 -28.53 -31.49 -24.68
C ILE A 444 -27.74 -32.58 -23.96
N ALA A 445 -26.92 -32.20 -22.99
CA ALA A 445 -26.09 -33.11 -22.20
C ALA A 445 -25.88 -32.55 -20.79
N LYS A 446 -25.60 -33.43 -19.82
CA LYS A 446 -25.28 -33.05 -18.44
C LYS A 446 -24.19 -33.95 -17.87
N THR A 447 -23.43 -33.41 -16.93
CA THR A 447 -22.49 -34.16 -16.08
C THR A 447 -22.25 -33.38 -14.79
N THR A 448 -21.45 -33.94 -13.88
CA THR A 448 -20.93 -33.18 -12.74
C THR A 448 -19.42 -33.11 -12.77
N LEU A 449 -18.85 -32.11 -12.10
CA LEU A 449 -17.40 -31.93 -12.01
C LEU A 449 -16.77 -33.17 -11.37
N ASN A 450 -17.29 -33.66 -10.25
CA ASN A 450 -16.77 -34.87 -9.64
C ASN A 450 -16.86 -36.09 -10.58
N THR A 451 -17.93 -36.20 -11.38
CA THR A 451 -18.08 -37.29 -12.35
C THR A 451 -17.01 -37.23 -13.43
N ILE A 452 -16.79 -36.08 -14.06
CA ILE A 452 -15.79 -35.97 -15.13
C ILE A 452 -14.38 -36.19 -14.62
N MET A 453 -14.06 -35.77 -13.39
CA MET A 453 -12.72 -35.97 -12.80
C MET A 453 -12.34 -37.44 -12.58
N GLN A 454 -13.31 -38.36 -12.57
CA GLN A 454 -13.08 -39.80 -12.39
C GLN A 454 -12.95 -40.55 -13.74
N VAL A 455 -13.05 -39.86 -14.87
CA VAL A 455 -12.99 -40.46 -16.21
C VAL A 455 -11.59 -40.32 -16.80
N ASP A 456 -11.00 -41.43 -17.24
CA ASP A 456 -9.77 -41.44 -18.02
C ASP A 456 -10.08 -41.09 -19.49
N TYR A 457 -9.98 -39.80 -19.82
CA TYR A 457 -10.22 -39.30 -21.17
C TYR A 457 -9.02 -39.54 -22.11
N GLN A 458 -7.83 -39.76 -21.58
CA GLN A 458 -6.67 -40.12 -22.39
C GLN A 458 -6.92 -41.46 -23.09
N ALA A 459 -7.24 -42.50 -22.32
CA ALA A 459 -7.46 -43.84 -22.83
C ALA A 459 -8.75 -43.94 -23.65
N THR A 460 -9.78 -43.17 -23.27
CA THR A 460 -11.11 -43.24 -23.88
C THR A 460 -11.19 -42.49 -25.21
N ALA A 461 -10.60 -41.29 -25.29
CA ALA A 461 -10.79 -40.38 -26.43
C ALA A 461 -9.49 -40.06 -27.21
N GLY A 462 -8.33 -40.56 -26.77
CA GLY A 462 -7.05 -40.36 -27.49
C GLY A 462 -6.67 -38.90 -27.63
N LEU A 463 -7.07 -38.06 -26.66
CA LEU A 463 -6.87 -36.62 -26.70
C LEU A 463 -5.39 -36.27 -26.58
N THR A 464 -4.98 -35.28 -27.36
CA THR A 464 -3.64 -34.69 -27.24
C THR A 464 -3.70 -33.54 -26.23
N PRO A 465 -2.73 -33.45 -25.29
CA PRO A 465 -2.66 -32.32 -24.38
C PRO A 465 -2.52 -30.99 -25.13
N GLY A 466 -3.21 -29.97 -24.63
CA GLY A 466 -2.96 -28.58 -24.99
C GLY A 466 -1.56 -28.12 -24.54
N THR A 467 -1.15 -26.93 -24.96
CA THR A 467 0.11 -26.31 -24.49
C THR A 467 0.09 -26.14 -22.97
N GLY A 468 1.18 -26.53 -22.28
CA GLY A 468 1.29 -26.43 -20.82
C GLY A 468 0.59 -27.55 -20.03
N ARG A 469 0.03 -28.55 -20.71
CA ARG A 469 -0.59 -29.73 -20.09
C ARG A 469 0.17 -31.00 -20.33
N ASN A 470 0.03 -31.92 -19.40
CA ASN A 470 0.50 -33.28 -19.53
C ASN A 470 -0.62 -34.24 -19.90
N VAL A 471 -0.22 -35.34 -20.52
CA VAL A 471 -1.13 -36.45 -20.82
C VAL A 471 -1.81 -36.99 -19.56
N ALA A 472 -1.09 -37.04 -18.43
CA ALA A 472 -1.61 -37.49 -17.15
C ALA A 472 -2.64 -36.55 -16.50
N ASP A 473 -2.81 -35.33 -17.04
CA ASP A 473 -3.85 -34.42 -16.56
C ASP A 473 -5.26 -34.89 -16.98
N PHE A 474 -5.35 -35.90 -17.87
CA PHE A 474 -6.59 -36.58 -18.29
C PHE A 474 -6.80 -37.95 -17.62
N ASP A 475 -5.90 -38.35 -16.71
CA ASP A 475 -6.01 -39.60 -15.96
C ASP A 475 -7.09 -39.47 -14.87
N ASN A 476 -7.77 -40.58 -14.59
CA ASN A 476 -8.82 -40.60 -13.57
C ASN A 476 -8.30 -40.22 -12.17
N ARG A 477 -9.11 -39.47 -11.43
CA ARG A 477 -8.84 -39.02 -10.06
C ARG A 477 -9.82 -39.63 -9.05
N THR A 478 -9.52 -39.43 -7.77
CA THR A 478 -10.42 -39.81 -6.67
C THR A 478 -11.48 -38.74 -6.44
N ASP A 479 -12.61 -39.17 -5.88
CA ASP A 479 -13.73 -38.32 -5.47
C ASP A 479 -13.26 -37.19 -4.54
N HIS A 480 -13.58 -35.94 -4.90
CA HIS A 480 -13.24 -34.71 -4.16
C HIS A 480 -11.77 -34.65 -3.70
N GLY A 481 -10.84 -35.16 -4.52
CA GLY A 481 -9.40 -35.08 -4.26
C GLY A 481 -8.82 -33.70 -4.59
N ASP A 482 -7.53 -33.51 -4.27
CA ASP A 482 -6.79 -32.30 -4.65
C ASP A 482 -6.55 -32.31 -6.16
N TRP A 483 -7.30 -31.49 -6.87
CA TRP A 483 -7.26 -31.39 -8.33
C TRP A 483 -6.52 -30.12 -8.73
N SER A 484 -5.46 -30.26 -9.53
CA SER A 484 -4.83 -29.09 -10.15
C SER A 484 -5.78 -28.39 -11.12
N ILE A 485 -5.58 -27.09 -11.31
CA ILE A 485 -6.37 -26.31 -12.28
C ILE A 485 -6.21 -26.89 -13.70
N ASN A 486 -5.02 -27.38 -14.06
CA ASN A 486 -4.79 -28.07 -15.34
C ASN A 486 -5.62 -29.35 -15.49
N GLU A 487 -5.78 -30.14 -14.42
CA GLU A 487 -6.61 -31.35 -14.45
C GLU A 487 -8.09 -31.01 -14.62
N VAL A 488 -8.60 -30.04 -13.85
CA VAL A 488 -10.00 -29.59 -13.94
C VAL A 488 -10.31 -29.15 -15.37
N THR A 489 -9.43 -28.32 -15.93
CA THR A 489 -9.62 -27.77 -17.27
C THR A 489 -9.46 -28.83 -18.38
N ALA A 490 -8.57 -29.81 -18.20
CA ALA A 490 -8.42 -30.95 -19.10
C ALA A 490 -9.67 -31.86 -19.10
N HIS A 491 -10.25 -32.16 -17.94
CA HIS A 491 -11.43 -33.02 -17.86
C HIS A 491 -12.69 -32.34 -18.40
N ILE A 492 -12.85 -31.02 -18.23
CA ILE A 492 -13.95 -30.27 -18.88
C ILE A 492 -13.79 -30.31 -20.40
N GLU A 493 -12.58 -30.08 -20.94
CA GLU A 493 -12.33 -30.20 -22.38
C GLU A 493 -12.58 -31.62 -22.89
N GLY A 494 -12.13 -32.63 -22.14
CA GLY A 494 -12.28 -34.03 -22.46
C GLY A 494 -13.74 -34.45 -22.56
N TRP A 495 -14.57 -34.02 -21.60
CA TRP A 495 -16.00 -34.21 -21.64
C TRP A 495 -16.65 -33.55 -22.85
N LEU A 496 -16.38 -32.26 -23.11
CA LEU A 496 -16.95 -31.56 -24.27
C LEU A 496 -16.61 -32.26 -25.60
N LYS A 497 -15.38 -32.73 -25.77
CA LYS A 497 -14.97 -33.47 -26.97
C LYS A 497 -15.64 -34.84 -27.05
N ALA A 498 -15.84 -35.52 -25.93
CA ALA A 498 -16.56 -36.79 -25.88
C ALA A 498 -18.04 -36.64 -26.25
N GLU A 499 -18.67 -35.50 -25.92
CA GLU A 499 -20.03 -35.13 -26.34
C GLU A 499 -20.13 -34.70 -27.82
N GLY A 500 -19.00 -34.71 -28.56
CA GLY A 500 -18.97 -34.45 -30.00
C GLY A 500 -18.49 -33.06 -30.41
N TYR A 501 -18.13 -32.20 -29.45
CA TYR A 501 -17.62 -30.85 -29.74
C TYR A 501 -16.10 -30.86 -29.96
N SER A 502 -15.65 -31.34 -31.12
CA SER A 502 -14.22 -31.54 -31.41
C SER A 502 -13.38 -30.26 -31.38
N ASN A 503 -13.99 -29.10 -31.60
CA ASN A 503 -13.35 -27.78 -31.55
C ASN A 503 -13.39 -27.13 -30.16
N ALA A 504 -13.97 -27.81 -29.17
CA ALA A 504 -13.98 -27.31 -27.80
C ALA A 504 -12.54 -27.15 -27.30
N SER A 505 -12.31 -26.05 -26.60
CA SER A 505 -11.03 -25.71 -25.98
C SER A 505 -11.31 -25.15 -24.60
N VAL A 506 -10.68 -25.74 -23.59
CA VAL A 506 -10.70 -25.22 -22.22
C VAL A 506 -9.26 -25.17 -21.79
N ASN A 507 -8.70 -24.01 -21.46
CA ASN A 507 -7.28 -23.80 -21.14
C ASN A 507 -7.07 -22.58 -20.23
N LEU A 508 -5.90 -22.49 -19.58
CA LEU A 508 -5.44 -21.22 -19.04
C LEU A 508 -4.80 -20.41 -20.18
N ASN A 509 -5.20 -19.16 -20.35
CA ASN A 509 -4.64 -18.27 -21.35
C ASN A 509 -3.23 -17.76 -20.95
N SER A 510 -2.61 -16.90 -21.76
CA SER A 510 -1.26 -16.37 -21.48
C SER A 510 -1.16 -15.57 -20.19
N ASP A 511 -2.29 -15.08 -19.66
CA ASP A 511 -2.36 -14.31 -18.42
C ASP A 511 -2.73 -15.20 -17.22
N GLY A 512 -2.75 -16.53 -17.43
CA GLY A 512 -3.11 -17.51 -16.40
C GLY A 512 -4.59 -17.55 -16.07
N LYS A 513 -5.48 -16.95 -16.89
CA LYS A 513 -6.92 -16.93 -16.66
C LYS A 513 -7.62 -18.06 -17.41
N LEU A 514 -8.67 -18.62 -16.82
CA LEU A 514 -9.45 -19.69 -17.44
C LEU A 514 -10.21 -19.20 -18.68
N ASP A 515 -9.97 -19.82 -19.83
CA ASP A 515 -10.71 -19.62 -21.07
C ASP A 515 -11.43 -20.91 -21.45
N ILE A 516 -12.75 -20.83 -21.62
CA ILE A 516 -13.63 -21.94 -22.00
C ILE A 516 -14.31 -21.57 -23.31
N SER A 517 -14.22 -22.44 -24.31
CA SER A 517 -14.95 -22.33 -25.56
C SER A 517 -15.51 -23.68 -25.96
N VAL A 518 -16.84 -23.77 -26.15
CA VAL A 518 -17.51 -24.99 -26.64
C VAL A 518 -17.17 -25.21 -28.13
N GLY A 519 -16.79 -24.17 -28.86
CA GLY A 519 -16.48 -24.25 -30.29
C GLY A 519 -17.69 -24.36 -31.21
N ASP A 520 -18.91 -24.28 -30.66
CA ASP A 520 -20.19 -24.19 -31.36
C ASP A 520 -21.05 -23.08 -30.73
N THR A 521 -21.42 -22.07 -31.52
CA THR A 521 -22.24 -20.93 -31.07
C THR A 521 -23.73 -21.24 -30.94
N THR A 522 -24.17 -22.41 -31.38
CA THR A 522 -25.58 -22.86 -31.27
C THR A 522 -25.85 -23.64 -29.99
N VAL A 523 -24.78 -23.95 -29.25
CA VAL A 523 -24.81 -24.68 -27.98
C VAL A 523 -24.21 -23.79 -26.92
N SER A 524 -24.73 -23.94 -25.72
CA SER A 524 -24.31 -23.15 -24.59
C SER A 524 -23.96 -24.02 -23.40
N LEU A 525 -23.07 -23.53 -22.55
CA LEU A 525 -22.63 -24.21 -21.35
C LEU A 525 -23.14 -23.43 -20.15
N ALA A 526 -23.65 -24.10 -19.13
CA ALA A 526 -23.98 -23.49 -17.86
C ALA A 526 -23.45 -24.34 -16.70
N PHE A 527 -23.16 -23.66 -15.59
CA PHE A 527 -22.69 -24.25 -14.35
C PHE A 527 -23.73 -24.04 -13.26
N ARG A 528 -23.90 -25.04 -12.39
CA ARG A 528 -24.72 -24.92 -11.18
C ARG A 528 -24.04 -25.64 -10.04
N ASP A 529 -23.78 -24.88 -8.98
CA ASP A 529 -23.30 -25.45 -7.74
C ASP A 529 -24.46 -26.08 -6.94
N GLN A 530 -24.21 -27.25 -6.37
CA GLN A 530 -25.20 -28.01 -5.60
C GLN A 530 -24.57 -28.63 -4.36
N GLY A 531 -25.34 -28.70 -3.27
CA GLY A 531 -24.86 -29.25 -1.99
C GLY A 531 -24.82 -30.79 -1.91
N SER A 532 -25.02 -31.48 -3.04
CA SER A 532 -24.89 -32.93 -3.19
C SER A 532 -24.64 -33.28 -4.65
N SER A 533 -23.95 -34.38 -4.95
CA SER A 533 -23.78 -34.91 -6.31
C SER A 533 -25.06 -35.51 -6.92
N THR A 534 -26.19 -35.50 -6.19
CA THR A 534 -27.47 -35.99 -6.70
C THR A 534 -28.08 -34.96 -7.66
N ASP A 535 -28.50 -35.42 -8.83
CA ASP A 535 -29.25 -34.59 -9.78
C ASP A 535 -30.48 -33.93 -9.12
N GLY A 536 -30.61 -32.62 -9.34
CA GLY A 536 -31.72 -31.84 -8.79
C GLY A 536 -31.61 -31.50 -7.31
N ALA A 537 -30.42 -31.65 -6.70
CA ALA A 537 -30.18 -31.18 -5.35
C ALA A 537 -30.36 -29.66 -5.22
N ASP A 538 -30.57 -29.23 -3.98
CA ASP A 538 -30.72 -27.81 -3.64
C ASP A 538 -29.47 -27.03 -4.10
N GLN A 539 -29.71 -25.87 -4.71
CA GLN A 539 -28.62 -24.98 -5.09
C GLN A 539 -27.92 -24.47 -3.85
N ALA A 540 -26.62 -24.68 -3.78
CA ALA A 540 -25.76 -24.14 -2.75
C ALA A 540 -24.40 -23.91 -3.39
N ASP A 541 -23.75 -22.79 -3.04
CA ASP A 541 -22.41 -22.52 -3.53
C ASP A 541 -21.46 -23.62 -3.04
N ALA A 542 -20.77 -24.26 -3.99
CA ALA A 542 -19.78 -25.25 -3.69
C ALA A 542 -18.60 -24.57 -2.99
N LYS A 543 -18.15 -25.12 -1.86
CA LYS A 543 -16.97 -24.63 -1.16
C LYS A 543 -15.71 -25.19 -1.83
N ILE A 544 -14.85 -24.29 -2.25
CA ILE A 544 -13.56 -24.57 -2.88
C ILE A 544 -12.47 -24.24 -1.88
N PHE A 545 -11.72 -25.27 -1.47
CA PHE A 545 -10.47 -25.14 -0.73
C PHE A 545 -9.34 -25.03 -1.74
N PHE A 546 -8.69 -23.87 -1.78
CA PHE A 546 -7.61 -23.57 -2.70
C PHE A 546 -6.28 -23.60 -1.97
N ASP A 547 -5.39 -24.45 -2.47
CA ASP A 547 -3.98 -24.53 -2.09
C ASP A 547 -3.17 -23.87 -3.19
N ALA A 548 -2.65 -22.68 -2.91
CA ALA A 548 -1.93 -21.87 -3.87
C ALA A 548 -0.47 -22.32 -4.05
N THR A 549 0.09 -23.08 -3.09
CA THR A 549 1.48 -23.54 -3.06
C THR A 549 1.64 -25.02 -3.43
N GLY A 550 0.55 -25.79 -3.49
CA GLY A 550 0.55 -27.21 -3.78
C GLY A 550 1.24 -28.04 -2.69
N ASP A 551 1.23 -27.57 -1.45
CA ASP A 551 1.82 -28.25 -0.29
C ASP A 551 0.82 -29.15 0.48
N GLY A 552 -0.46 -29.11 0.09
CA GLY A 552 -1.56 -29.85 0.69
C GLY A 552 -2.29 -29.10 1.80
N ALA A 553 -1.90 -27.87 2.13
CA ALA A 553 -2.63 -27.00 3.06
C ALA A 553 -3.55 -26.03 2.30
N THR A 554 -4.74 -25.78 2.86
CA THR A 554 -5.64 -24.77 2.29
C THR A 554 -5.15 -23.37 2.66
N ASP A 555 -4.86 -22.56 1.64
CA ASP A 555 -4.54 -21.14 1.81
C ASP A 555 -5.80 -20.26 1.77
N GLN A 556 -6.76 -20.60 0.91
CA GLN A 556 -7.98 -19.81 0.69
C GLN A 556 -9.22 -20.71 0.60
N THR A 557 -10.35 -20.24 1.13
CA THR A 557 -11.65 -20.87 0.94
C THR A 557 -12.56 -19.91 0.18
N VAL A 558 -13.10 -20.36 -0.96
CA VAL A 558 -13.98 -19.55 -1.82
C VAL A 558 -15.29 -20.28 -2.00
N SER A 559 -16.40 -19.54 -2.04
CA SER A 559 -17.73 -20.10 -2.32
C SER A 559 -18.11 -19.87 -3.78
N GLY A 560 -18.51 -20.94 -4.45
CA GLY A 560 -19.05 -20.97 -5.81
C GLY A 560 -17.98 -21.24 -6.86
N PHE A 561 -18.23 -22.19 -7.77
CA PHE A 561 -17.26 -22.60 -8.78
C PHE A 561 -17.03 -21.54 -9.84
N SER A 562 -18.11 -21.01 -10.42
CA SER A 562 -18.01 -19.93 -11.40
C SER A 562 -17.43 -18.65 -10.80
N ASN A 563 -17.73 -18.39 -9.52
CA ASN A 563 -17.20 -17.25 -8.77
C ASN A 563 -15.69 -17.37 -8.51
N PHE A 564 -15.19 -18.56 -8.16
CA PHE A 564 -13.76 -18.81 -7.96
C PHE A 564 -12.91 -18.53 -9.22
N PHE A 565 -13.41 -18.91 -10.40
CA PHE A 565 -12.73 -18.65 -11.68
C PHE A 565 -13.10 -17.28 -12.29
N GLY A 566 -14.12 -16.62 -11.75
CA GLY A 566 -14.70 -15.39 -12.30
C GLY A 566 -15.25 -15.55 -13.72
N LEU A 567 -15.90 -16.68 -13.99
CA LEU A 567 -16.40 -17.02 -15.33
C LEU A 567 -17.48 -16.05 -15.81
N ASN A 568 -18.31 -15.57 -14.89
CA ASN A 568 -19.46 -14.74 -15.18
C ASN A 568 -19.55 -13.58 -14.17
N ASP A 569 -18.44 -12.92 -13.88
CA ASP A 569 -18.47 -11.74 -13.00
C ASP A 569 -19.25 -10.59 -13.64
N PHE A 570 -20.06 -9.92 -12.84
CA PHE A 570 -20.76 -8.71 -13.23
C PHE A 570 -19.82 -7.49 -13.19
N TYR A 571 -19.11 -7.32 -12.07
CA TYR A 571 -18.05 -6.35 -11.89
C TYR A 571 -16.68 -6.99 -12.08
N VAL A 572 -15.76 -6.27 -12.70
CA VAL A 572 -14.34 -6.60 -12.78
C VAL A 572 -13.55 -5.54 -12.03
N LYS A 573 -12.33 -5.88 -11.63
CA LYS A 573 -11.38 -4.95 -11.02
C LYS A 573 -10.01 -5.05 -11.71
N ASP A 574 -9.32 -3.93 -11.81
CA ASP A 574 -7.97 -3.86 -12.39
C ASP A 574 -6.87 -4.41 -11.45
N ASN A 575 -7.16 -4.53 -10.16
CA ASN A 575 -6.24 -5.11 -9.17
C ASN A 575 -6.42 -6.63 -9.10
N ALA A 576 -5.41 -7.37 -9.55
CA ALA A 576 -5.41 -8.84 -9.58
C ALA A 576 -5.22 -9.49 -8.20
N ASN A 577 -5.79 -8.96 -7.12
CA ASN A 577 -5.45 -9.35 -5.73
C ASN A 577 -3.94 -9.20 -5.44
N SER A 578 -3.33 -8.15 -6.00
CA SER A 578 -1.91 -7.83 -5.82
C SER A 578 -1.60 -7.23 -4.45
N ILE A 579 -2.64 -6.92 -3.65
CA ILE A 579 -2.53 -6.30 -2.35
C ILE A 579 -3.24 -7.18 -1.32
N HIS A 580 -2.58 -7.43 -0.20
CA HIS A 580 -3.13 -8.12 0.95
C HIS A 580 -3.04 -7.24 2.19
N ASP A 581 -4.14 -7.13 2.93
CA ASP A 581 -4.24 -6.34 4.16
C ASP A 581 -4.60 -7.27 5.33
N SER A 582 -3.98 -7.05 6.48
CA SER A 582 -4.41 -7.69 7.73
C SER A 582 -5.69 -7.04 8.24
N ALA A 583 -6.37 -7.72 9.16
CA ALA A 583 -7.29 -7.03 10.07
C ALA A 583 -6.56 -5.90 10.82
N ILE A 584 -7.29 -4.88 11.26
CA ILE A 584 -6.74 -3.81 12.10
C ILE A 584 -6.29 -4.44 13.41
N GLN A 585 -4.98 -4.34 13.68
CA GLN A 585 -4.37 -4.80 14.91
C GLN A 585 -4.15 -3.62 15.85
N ASP A 586 -4.21 -3.88 17.16
CA ASP A 586 -3.80 -2.92 18.17
C ASP A 586 -2.29 -2.60 18.02
N ASP A 587 -1.88 -1.38 18.34
CA ASP A 587 -0.47 -0.97 18.24
C ASP A 587 0.47 -1.81 19.13
N SER A 588 -0.07 -2.51 20.14
CA SER A 588 0.66 -3.47 20.99
C SER A 588 0.75 -4.90 20.42
N PHE A 589 0.22 -5.14 19.22
CA PHE A 589 0.24 -6.46 18.59
C PHE A 589 1.67 -7.00 18.43
N THR A 590 1.84 -8.26 18.82
CA THR A 590 3.05 -9.04 18.56
C THR A 590 2.71 -10.50 18.29
N THR A 591 3.50 -11.17 17.45
CA THR A 591 3.34 -12.61 17.21
C THR A 591 3.60 -13.42 18.48
N SER A 592 2.74 -14.40 18.81
CA SER A 592 2.92 -15.23 20.01
C SER A 592 4.00 -16.30 19.87
N THR A 593 4.21 -16.79 18.65
CA THR A 593 5.14 -17.86 18.30
C THR A 593 5.85 -17.52 16.99
N SER A 594 6.92 -18.25 16.68
CA SER A 594 7.55 -18.13 15.36
C SER A 594 6.59 -18.62 14.28
N ARG A 595 6.54 -17.92 13.14
CA ARG A 595 5.74 -18.27 11.97
C ARG A 595 6.61 -18.29 10.72
N THR A 596 6.27 -19.10 9.72
CA THR A 596 6.89 -19.03 8.39
C THR A 596 6.05 -18.16 7.47
N LEU A 597 6.66 -17.57 6.45
CA LEU A 597 5.97 -16.84 5.39
C LEU A 597 6.71 -17.06 4.08
N SER A 598 5.93 -17.38 3.05
CA SER A 598 6.38 -17.53 1.67
C SER A 598 5.54 -16.61 0.77
N LEU A 599 6.20 -15.94 -0.17
CA LEU A 599 5.59 -15.00 -1.12
C LEU A 599 5.66 -15.59 -2.52
N TRP A 600 4.60 -15.46 -3.31
CA TRP A 600 4.52 -16.01 -4.66
C TRP A 600 3.75 -15.06 -5.58
N ASP A 601 4.10 -15.04 -6.85
CA ASP A 601 3.30 -14.42 -7.91
C ASP A 601 2.95 -15.46 -8.98
N SER A 602 2.31 -15.01 -10.06
CA SER A 602 1.98 -15.85 -11.21
C SER A 602 3.21 -16.48 -11.91
N THR A 603 4.41 -15.99 -11.63
CA THR A 603 5.70 -16.46 -12.17
C THR A 603 6.45 -17.39 -11.22
N GLY A 604 6.03 -17.49 -9.95
CA GLY A 604 6.58 -18.41 -8.95
C GLY A 604 6.97 -17.74 -7.63
N GLN A 605 7.77 -18.43 -6.80
CA GLN A 605 8.15 -17.94 -5.47
C GLN A 605 9.02 -16.67 -5.57
N ILE A 606 8.67 -15.66 -4.78
CA ILE A 606 9.41 -14.42 -4.62
C ILE A 606 10.26 -14.54 -3.36
N GLY A 607 11.57 -14.64 -3.55
CA GLY A 607 12.48 -14.85 -2.42
C GLY A 607 12.42 -16.29 -1.87
N PRO A 608 13.26 -16.60 -0.88
CA PRO A 608 13.14 -17.83 -0.09
C PRO A 608 11.97 -17.73 0.91
N GLU A 609 11.49 -18.87 1.40
CA GLU A 609 10.70 -18.92 2.63
C GLU A 609 11.51 -18.34 3.80
N PHE A 610 10.85 -17.54 4.64
CA PHE A 610 11.49 -16.93 5.79
C PHE A 610 10.66 -17.06 7.06
N THR A 611 11.35 -16.94 8.19
CA THR A 611 10.75 -17.06 9.52
C THR A 611 10.51 -15.69 10.13
N VAL A 612 9.27 -15.40 10.49
CA VAL A 612 8.89 -14.34 11.41
C VAL A 612 9.12 -14.86 12.83
N ALA A 613 9.96 -14.17 13.61
CA ALA A 613 10.27 -14.56 14.97
C ALA A 613 9.05 -14.38 15.90
N ALA A 614 9.10 -15.01 17.08
CA ALA A 614 8.12 -14.72 18.13
C ALA A 614 8.36 -13.30 18.70
N ASN A 615 7.27 -12.64 19.10
CA ASN A 615 7.21 -11.25 19.58
C ASN A 615 7.55 -10.20 18.51
N SER A 616 7.39 -10.52 17.23
CA SER A 616 7.54 -9.55 16.13
C SER A 616 6.30 -8.65 16.05
N SER A 617 6.52 -7.34 16.00
CA SER A 617 5.50 -6.33 15.72
C SER A 617 5.10 -6.32 14.24
N LEU A 618 4.03 -5.59 13.87
CA LEU A 618 3.69 -5.39 12.46
C LEU A 618 4.83 -4.74 11.67
N SER A 619 5.61 -3.84 12.28
CA SER A 619 6.76 -3.22 11.64
C SER A 619 7.87 -4.22 11.37
N ASP A 620 8.15 -5.12 12.31
CA ASP A 620 9.17 -6.17 12.13
C ASP A 620 8.78 -7.14 10.99
N ILE A 621 7.48 -7.43 10.87
CA ILE A 621 6.93 -8.26 9.78
C ILE A 621 7.06 -7.53 8.45
N ALA A 622 6.68 -6.25 8.39
CA ALA A 622 6.82 -5.44 7.18
C ALA A 622 8.27 -5.35 6.71
N ASP A 623 9.21 -5.11 7.63
CA ASP A 623 10.65 -5.08 7.34
C ASP A 623 11.16 -6.43 6.80
N SER A 624 10.66 -7.53 7.38
CA SER A 624 11.01 -8.88 6.91
C SER A 624 10.49 -9.10 5.49
N VAL A 625 9.22 -8.78 5.21
CA VAL A 625 8.64 -8.89 3.86
C VAL A 625 9.39 -8.00 2.86
N ASN A 626 9.72 -6.76 3.22
CA ASN A 626 10.49 -5.85 2.36
C ASN A 626 11.90 -6.36 2.08
N ARG A 627 12.52 -7.04 3.05
CA ARG A 627 13.85 -7.65 2.88
C ARG A 627 13.78 -8.84 1.92
N TYR A 628 12.84 -9.76 2.12
CA TYR A 628 12.71 -10.99 1.33
C TYR A 628 11.96 -10.82 -0.01
N GLY A 629 11.21 -9.72 -0.20
CA GLY A 629 10.50 -9.37 -1.43
C GLY A 629 11.38 -8.81 -2.57
N ARG A 630 12.71 -8.88 -2.41
CA ARG A 630 13.72 -8.41 -3.38
C ARG A 630 14.26 -9.57 -4.19
N VAL A 631 14.42 -9.37 -5.49
CA VAL A 631 15.00 -10.36 -6.41
C VAL A 631 15.98 -9.68 -7.36
N THR A 632 16.88 -10.48 -7.93
CA THR A 632 17.71 -10.07 -9.07
C THR A 632 17.36 -10.95 -10.26
N GLU A 633 16.73 -10.39 -11.28
CA GLU A 633 16.20 -11.12 -12.44
C GLU A 633 16.90 -10.75 -13.74
N SER A 634 17.00 -11.72 -14.65
CA SER A 634 17.34 -11.46 -16.04
C SER A 634 16.18 -10.84 -16.81
N ALA A 635 16.47 -10.25 -17.98
CA ALA A 635 15.48 -9.94 -19.01
C ALA A 635 14.69 -11.20 -19.43
N ARG A 636 13.56 -11.02 -20.14
CA ARG A 636 12.77 -12.11 -20.74
C ARG A 636 13.58 -12.80 -21.85
N LEU A 637 13.86 -14.09 -21.67
CA LEU A 637 14.71 -14.88 -22.56
C LEU A 637 13.86 -15.72 -23.52
N SER A 638 13.95 -15.46 -24.82
CA SER A 638 13.21 -16.19 -25.86
C SER A 638 13.90 -17.47 -26.33
N THR A 639 15.19 -17.63 -26.02
CA THR A 639 16.00 -18.81 -26.35
C THR A 639 16.48 -19.44 -25.06
N THR A 640 16.18 -20.72 -24.87
CA THR A 640 16.54 -21.48 -23.66
C THR A 640 17.99 -21.98 -23.67
N SER A 641 18.72 -21.76 -24.76
CA SER A 641 20.13 -22.14 -24.91
C SER A 641 20.94 -21.10 -25.68
N TRP A 642 22.17 -20.87 -25.25
CA TRP A 642 23.14 -19.99 -25.93
C TRP A 642 24.50 -20.67 -26.05
N THR A 643 25.28 -20.29 -27.06
CA THR A 643 26.66 -20.76 -27.23
C THR A 643 27.62 -19.60 -27.07
N THR A 644 28.41 -19.61 -25.99
CA THR A 644 29.49 -18.65 -25.77
C THR A 644 30.73 -19.07 -26.56
N THR A 645 31.33 -18.11 -27.26
CA THR A 645 32.55 -18.27 -28.08
C THR A 645 33.81 -17.88 -27.32
N SER A 646 33.67 -17.12 -26.22
CA SER A 646 34.72 -16.78 -25.26
C SER A 646 34.30 -17.15 -23.84
N ALA A 647 35.27 -17.27 -22.92
CA ALA A 647 34.97 -17.54 -21.52
C ALA A 647 34.31 -16.32 -20.86
N ALA A 648 33.40 -16.57 -19.92
CA ALA A 648 32.75 -15.56 -19.10
C ALA A 648 32.99 -15.84 -17.61
N THR A 649 32.82 -14.81 -16.79
CA THR A 649 32.72 -14.98 -15.34
C THR A 649 31.48 -14.27 -14.82
N VAL A 650 30.71 -14.95 -13.98
CA VAL A 650 29.57 -14.38 -13.26
C VAL A 650 29.96 -14.17 -11.82
N THR A 651 30.02 -12.92 -11.38
CA THR A 651 30.32 -12.55 -10.00
C THR A 651 29.03 -12.15 -9.30
N ILE A 652 28.70 -12.85 -8.21
CA ILE A 652 27.57 -12.50 -7.35
C ILE A 652 28.09 -11.83 -6.07
N ALA A 653 27.52 -10.70 -5.72
CA ALA A 653 27.89 -9.89 -4.56
C ALA A 653 26.66 -9.39 -3.80
N ASP A 654 26.82 -9.13 -2.51
CA ASP A 654 25.86 -8.43 -1.65
C ASP A 654 26.48 -7.12 -1.13
N PRO A 655 25.80 -6.29 -0.30
CA PRO A 655 26.39 -5.07 0.24
C PRO A 655 27.63 -5.27 1.12
N SER A 656 27.87 -6.50 1.61
CA SER A 656 29.06 -6.86 2.39
C SER A 656 30.27 -7.22 1.52
N GLY A 657 30.04 -7.49 0.23
CA GLY A 657 31.08 -7.74 -0.78
C GLY A 657 30.76 -8.90 -1.71
N THR A 658 31.79 -9.39 -2.41
CA THR A 658 31.64 -10.54 -3.32
C THR A 658 31.37 -11.83 -2.55
N LEU A 659 30.26 -12.50 -2.87
CA LEU A 659 29.91 -13.81 -2.32
C LEU A 659 30.70 -14.91 -3.01
N PHE A 660 30.64 -14.98 -4.34
CA PHE A 660 31.42 -15.92 -5.15
C PHE A 660 31.58 -15.44 -6.60
N THR A 661 32.48 -16.09 -7.34
CA THR A 661 32.64 -15.88 -8.79
C THR A 661 32.64 -17.23 -9.49
N GLN A 662 31.71 -17.40 -10.43
CA GLN A 662 31.54 -18.60 -11.23
C GLN A 662 32.18 -18.40 -12.60
N ALA A 663 33.13 -19.27 -12.95
CA ALA A 663 33.72 -19.29 -14.29
C ALA A 663 32.83 -20.10 -15.24
N LEU A 664 32.63 -19.58 -16.45
CA LEU A 664 31.91 -20.20 -17.56
C LEU A 664 32.86 -20.33 -18.75
N PRO A 665 33.45 -21.51 -19.01
CA PRO A 665 34.21 -21.76 -20.23
C PRO A 665 33.39 -21.48 -21.51
N ALA A 666 34.05 -21.28 -22.66
CA ALA A 666 33.33 -21.20 -23.94
C ALA A 666 32.59 -22.52 -24.22
N GLY A 667 31.31 -22.47 -24.56
CA GLY A 667 30.47 -23.65 -24.75
C GLY A 667 28.98 -23.34 -24.84
N ALA A 668 28.17 -24.39 -24.99
CA ALA A 668 26.71 -24.26 -24.96
C ALA A 668 26.19 -24.29 -23.52
N TYR A 669 25.32 -23.36 -23.17
CA TYR A 669 24.67 -23.25 -21.86
C TYR A 669 23.17 -23.07 -22.03
N THR A 670 22.39 -23.74 -21.19
CA THR A 670 20.96 -23.45 -21.01
C THR A 670 20.76 -22.52 -19.81
N VAL A 671 19.58 -21.90 -19.70
CA VAL A 671 19.22 -21.04 -18.55
C VAL A 671 19.29 -21.85 -17.26
N GLU A 672 18.85 -23.10 -17.32
CA GLU A 672 18.80 -24.08 -16.25
C GLU A 672 20.20 -24.52 -15.82
N ALA A 673 21.09 -24.79 -16.78
CA ALA A 673 22.48 -25.12 -16.48
C ALA A 673 23.17 -23.93 -15.78
N LEU A 674 22.88 -22.70 -16.21
CA LEU A 674 23.39 -21.51 -15.56
C LEU A 674 22.83 -21.33 -14.14
N ALA A 675 21.52 -21.51 -13.94
CA ALA A 675 20.89 -21.47 -12.61
C ALA A 675 21.52 -22.52 -11.68
N GLY A 676 21.72 -23.75 -12.16
CA GLY A 676 22.38 -24.82 -11.41
C GLY A 676 23.79 -24.45 -10.94
N LEU A 677 24.58 -23.77 -11.78
CA LEU A 677 25.94 -23.31 -11.44
C LEU A 677 25.95 -22.17 -10.41
N LEU A 678 24.92 -21.31 -10.43
CA LEU A 678 24.82 -20.15 -9.54
C LEU A 678 24.21 -20.48 -8.17
N ASN A 679 23.60 -21.66 -8.01
CA ASN A 679 23.08 -22.14 -6.73
C ASN A 679 24.21 -22.44 -5.72
N GLN A 680 24.41 -21.56 -4.73
CA GLN A 680 25.46 -21.62 -3.70
C GLN A 680 24.88 -21.42 -2.29
N SER A 681 25.66 -21.65 -1.22
CA SER A 681 25.13 -21.78 0.16
C SER A 681 24.24 -20.64 0.62
N SER A 682 24.53 -19.41 0.18
CA SER A 682 23.75 -18.21 0.48
C SER A 682 22.90 -17.70 -0.69
N VAL A 683 23.06 -18.25 -1.91
CA VAL A 683 22.39 -17.76 -3.12
C VAL A 683 21.58 -18.87 -3.77
N THR A 684 20.29 -18.63 -3.91
CA THR A 684 19.38 -19.47 -4.65
C THR A 684 19.17 -18.87 -6.04
N ALA A 685 19.35 -19.68 -7.08
CA ALA A 685 19.12 -19.33 -8.47
C ALA A 685 18.01 -20.22 -9.02
N THR A 686 16.90 -19.61 -9.44
CA THR A 686 15.73 -20.30 -9.98
C THR A 686 15.49 -19.88 -11.43
N VAL A 687 14.97 -20.80 -12.22
CA VAL A 687 14.44 -20.48 -13.54
C VAL A 687 12.96 -20.22 -13.39
N VAL A 688 12.54 -19.02 -13.80
CA VAL A 688 11.18 -18.54 -13.75
C VAL A 688 10.59 -18.62 -15.15
N VAL A 689 9.38 -19.15 -15.26
CA VAL A 689 8.62 -19.21 -16.51
C VAL A 689 7.68 -18.01 -16.57
N ASP A 690 7.69 -17.31 -17.70
CA ASP A 690 6.93 -16.08 -17.93
C ASP A 690 6.30 -16.17 -19.32
N GLY A 691 5.19 -16.90 -19.41
CA GLY A 691 4.53 -17.26 -20.67
C GLY A 691 5.43 -18.13 -21.56
N ALA A 692 5.73 -17.66 -22.78
CA ALA A 692 6.65 -18.35 -23.70
C ALA A 692 8.14 -18.08 -23.41
N TYR A 693 8.46 -17.28 -22.40
CA TYR A 693 9.81 -16.84 -22.07
C TYR A 693 10.28 -17.43 -20.74
N LYS A 694 11.61 -17.46 -20.53
CA LYS A 694 12.21 -17.79 -19.23
C LYS A 694 12.99 -16.61 -18.66
N ARG A 695 13.16 -16.59 -17.35
CA ARG A 695 14.05 -15.66 -16.63
C ARG A 695 14.90 -16.41 -15.63
N LEU A 696 16.11 -15.92 -15.38
CA LEU A 696 16.94 -16.35 -14.26
C LEU A 696 16.69 -15.42 -13.09
N ARG A 697 16.19 -15.94 -11.96
CA ARG A 697 15.94 -15.21 -10.72
C ARG A 697 16.97 -15.62 -9.67
N LEU A 698 17.61 -14.65 -9.03
CA LEU A 698 18.56 -14.86 -7.93
C LEU A 698 18.03 -14.23 -6.64
N THR A 699 18.17 -14.95 -5.53
CA THR A 699 17.72 -14.53 -4.19
C THR A 699 18.72 -14.97 -3.13
N ASP A 700 18.97 -14.15 -2.11
CA ASP A 700 19.82 -14.53 -0.96
C ASP A 700 18.97 -15.17 0.14
N SER A 701 19.47 -16.22 0.79
CA SER A 701 18.77 -16.89 1.90
C SER A 701 18.58 -16.02 3.15
N ARG A 702 19.35 -14.94 3.27
CA ARG A 702 19.25 -13.91 4.33
C ARG A 702 18.37 -12.72 3.91
N GLY A 703 17.93 -12.68 2.65
CA GLY A 703 17.17 -11.56 2.08
C GLY A 703 18.02 -10.32 1.77
N GLU A 704 19.36 -10.48 1.71
CA GLU A 704 20.25 -9.41 1.28
C GLU A 704 20.18 -9.19 -0.24
N GLU A 705 20.37 -7.95 -0.66
CA GLU A 705 20.28 -7.56 -2.07
C GLU A 705 21.46 -8.12 -2.87
N LEU A 706 21.18 -8.85 -3.96
CA LEU A 706 22.21 -9.44 -4.80
C LEU A 706 22.51 -8.58 -6.03
N THR A 707 23.80 -8.46 -6.36
CA THR A 707 24.28 -7.88 -7.61
C THR A 707 24.97 -8.98 -8.43
N ALA A 708 24.55 -9.16 -9.69
CA ALA A 708 25.16 -10.09 -10.61
C ALA A 708 25.94 -9.32 -11.70
N THR A 709 27.26 -9.48 -11.71
CA THR A 709 28.14 -8.85 -12.71
C THR A 709 28.70 -9.93 -13.63
N ILE A 710 28.47 -9.80 -14.94
CA ILE A 710 28.94 -10.74 -15.95
C ILE A 710 30.04 -10.06 -16.76
N ASN A 711 31.20 -10.72 -16.90
CA ASN A 711 32.32 -10.24 -17.70
C ASN A 711 32.70 -11.29 -18.76
N GLY A 712 32.81 -10.88 -20.02
CA GLY A 712 33.11 -11.78 -21.16
C GLY A 712 31.90 -12.59 -21.64
N GLY A 713 32.13 -13.66 -22.40
CA GLY A 713 31.06 -14.53 -22.89
C GLY A 713 30.40 -14.06 -24.18
N ASP A 714 31.19 -13.74 -25.20
CA ASP A 714 30.68 -13.33 -26.51
C ASP A 714 29.85 -14.46 -27.12
N LEU A 715 28.62 -14.18 -27.51
CA LEU A 715 27.69 -15.15 -28.08
C LEU A 715 27.94 -15.33 -29.58
N SER A 716 27.65 -16.53 -30.09
CA SER A 716 27.71 -16.82 -31.54
C SER A 716 26.79 -15.95 -32.39
N THR A 717 25.79 -15.31 -31.78
CA THR A 717 24.85 -14.36 -32.39
C THR A 717 25.40 -12.93 -32.48
N GLY A 718 26.57 -12.65 -31.88
CA GLY A 718 27.25 -11.35 -31.93
C GLY A 718 26.94 -10.38 -30.78
N SER A 719 26.14 -10.78 -29.79
CA SER A 719 25.93 -10.10 -28.49
C SER A 719 26.85 -10.71 -27.42
N ASP A 720 26.78 -10.29 -26.16
CA ASP A 720 27.49 -10.90 -25.03
C ASP A 720 26.49 -11.43 -23.97
N LEU A 721 26.93 -12.37 -23.15
CA LEU A 721 26.09 -12.99 -22.13
C LEU A 721 25.55 -12.00 -21.11
N GLY A 722 26.30 -10.93 -20.80
CA GLY A 722 25.87 -9.88 -19.87
C GLY A 722 24.73 -9.05 -20.43
N THR A 723 24.83 -8.62 -21.69
CA THR A 723 23.76 -7.89 -22.39
C THR A 723 22.57 -8.77 -22.78
N THR A 724 22.74 -10.08 -22.86
CA THR A 724 21.60 -10.99 -23.10
C THR A 724 20.81 -11.25 -21.83
N LEU A 725 21.49 -11.43 -20.69
CA LEU A 725 20.83 -11.67 -19.41
C LEU A 725 20.31 -10.38 -18.80
N GLU A 726 20.99 -9.24 -18.94
CA GLU A 726 20.54 -7.94 -18.39
C GLU A 726 20.04 -8.06 -16.94
N MET A 727 20.88 -8.66 -16.08
CA MET A 727 20.53 -8.90 -14.68
C MET A 727 20.24 -7.57 -13.98
N SER A 728 18.99 -7.38 -13.57
CA SER A 728 18.50 -6.18 -12.92
C SER A 728 17.91 -6.52 -11.56
N LYS A 729 17.96 -5.54 -10.67
CA LYS A 729 17.43 -5.68 -9.32
C LYS A 729 16.01 -5.17 -9.30
N GLU A 730 15.11 -5.94 -8.71
CA GLU A 730 13.70 -5.60 -8.66
C GLU A 730 13.16 -5.86 -7.25
N GLN A 731 12.42 -4.89 -6.70
CA GLN A 731 11.56 -5.11 -5.56
C GLN A 731 10.20 -5.59 -6.09
N LYS A 732 9.89 -6.87 -5.92
CA LYS A 732 8.62 -7.45 -6.37
C LYS A 732 7.50 -7.20 -5.38
N VAL A 733 7.80 -7.23 -4.09
CA VAL A 733 6.81 -7.06 -3.03
C VAL A 733 7.25 -5.99 -2.04
N TYR A 734 6.35 -5.07 -1.71
CA TYR A 734 6.50 -4.08 -0.67
C TYR A 734 5.57 -4.41 0.50
N ALA A 735 5.96 -4.09 1.72
CA ALA A 735 5.09 -4.12 2.88
C ALA A 735 5.20 -2.84 3.70
N ALA A 736 4.09 -2.43 4.30
CA ALA A 736 4.03 -1.25 5.15
C ALA A 736 2.97 -1.42 6.25
N VAL A 737 3.18 -0.72 7.36
CA VAL A 737 2.16 -0.57 8.41
C VAL A 737 1.35 0.68 8.11
N VAL A 738 0.04 0.51 7.95
CA VAL A 738 -0.89 1.58 7.60
C VAL A 738 -1.78 1.88 8.80
N PRO A 739 -1.75 3.11 9.34
CA PRO A 739 -2.68 3.52 10.39
C PRO A 739 -4.12 3.49 9.87
N ASP A 740 -5.02 2.85 10.61
CA ASP A 740 -6.45 2.83 10.28
C ASP A 740 -7.30 2.67 11.55
N GLY A 741 -8.29 3.53 11.73
CA GLY A 741 -9.11 3.58 12.93
C GLY A 741 -8.27 3.75 14.21
N SER A 742 -8.44 2.83 15.17
CA SER A 742 -7.76 2.87 16.48
C SER A 742 -6.45 2.07 16.54
N GLY A 743 -5.97 1.55 15.41
CA GLY A 743 -4.77 0.73 15.36
C GLY A 743 -4.11 0.79 13.98
N SER A 744 -3.49 -0.31 13.58
CA SER A 744 -2.75 -0.39 12.33
C SER A 744 -2.98 -1.71 11.60
N ARG A 745 -2.97 -1.68 10.27
CA ARG A 745 -2.98 -2.88 9.43
C ARG A 745 -1.63 -3.08 8.74
N LEU A 746 -1.22 -4.34 8.58
CA LEU A 746 -0.11 -4.70 7.71
C LEU A 746 -0.64 -4.77 6.28
N ARG A 747 -0.03 -4.01 5.37
CA ARG A 747 -0.31 -4.04 3.95
C ARG A 747 0.88 -4.64 3.21
N ILE A 748 0.64 -5.63 2.36
CA ILE A 748 1.63 -6.24 1.46
C ILE A 748 1.16 -6.03 0.02
N ILE A 749 2.02 -5.49 -0.84
CA ILE A 749 1.70 -5.06 -2.21
C ILE A 749 2.71 -5.66 -3.18
N HIS A 750 2.22 -6.27 -4.26
CA HIS A 750 3.04 -6.64 -5.41
C HIS A 750 3.22 -5.44 -6.36
N SER A 751 4.47 -5.11 -6.68
CA SER A 751 4.84 -3.89 -7.43
C SER A 751 4.38 -3.89 -8.89
N GLY A 752 4.24 -5.08 -9.48
CA GLY A 752 3.75 -5.27 -10.85
C GLY A 752 2.23 -5.40 -11.00
N ASN A 753 1.43 -5.21 -9.95
CA ASN A 753 -0.02 -5.46 -9.95
C ASN A 753 -0.39 -6.88 -10.45
N GLN A 754 0.36 -7.88 -10.02
CA GLN A 754 0.11 -9.30 -10.30
C GLN A 754 -0.49 -9.95 -9.05
N GLU A 755 -1.26 -11.03 -9.22
CA GLU A 755 -1.81 -11.79 -8.09
C GLU A 755 -0.68 -12.23 -7.17
N LEU A 756 -0.78 -11.83 -5.91
CA LEU A 756 0.16 -12.19 -4.86
C LEU A 756 -0.45 -13.35 -4.08
N PHE A 757 0.25 -14.47 -4.00
CA PHE A 757 -0.11 -15.58 -3.14
C PHE A 757 0.80 -15.56 -1.91
N LEU A 758 0.19 -15.66 -0.74
CA LEU A 758 0.85 -15.71 0.55
C LEU A 758 0.58 -17.08 1.15
N SER A 759 1.61 -17.70 1.72
CA SER A 759 1.47 -18.99 2.39
C SER A 759 2.33 -19.04 3.66
N SER A 760 1.87 -19.83 4.64
CA SER A 760 2.46 -19.93 5.97
C SER A 760 2.13 -21.29 6.58
N ASP A 761 3.13 -21.96 7.16
CA ASP A 761 2.94 -23.29 7.74
C ASP A 761 1.97 -23.27 8.92
N LEU A 762 1.09 -24.26 8.96
CA LEU A 762 0.22 -24.52 10.10
C LEU A 762 1.02 -25.06 11.28
N ASP A 763 0.77 -24.49 12.47
CA ASP A 763 1.26 -25.04 13.72
C ASP A 763 0.45 -26.28 14.16
N GLY A 764 0.84 -26.89 15.28
CA GLY A 764 0.13 -28.04 15.85
C GLY A 764 -1.31 -27.76 16.32
N GLN A 765 -1.79 -26.52 16.23
CA GLN A 765 -3.17 -26.11 16.48
C GLN A 765 -3.93 -25.73 15.19
N GLY A 766 -3.30 -25.87 14.02
CA GLY A 766 -3.89 -25.47 12.74
C GLY A 766 -3.95 -23.96 12.54
N LYS A 767 -3.05 -23.19 13.18
CA LYS A 767 -2.91 -21.74 12.98
C LYS A 767 -1.58 -21.40 12.32
N ASN A 768 -1.58 -20.35 11.50
CA ASN A 768 -0.42 -19.80 10.83
C ASN A 768 -0.43 -18.26 10.88
N LEU A 769 0.57 -17.61 10.29
CA LEU A 769 0.66 -16.14 10.30
C LEU A 769 -0.55 -15.47 9.63
N LEU A 770 -1.04 -16.08 8.53
CA LEU A 770 -2.18 -15.54 7.77
C LEU A 770 -3.44 -15.53 8.64
N SER A 771 -3.70 -16.64 9.35
CA SER A 771 -4.84 -16.75 10.28
C SER A 771 -4.69 -15.87 11.53
N ASP A 772 -3.45 -15.66 12.03
CA ASP A 772 -3.20 -14.79 13.19
C ASP A 772 -3.46 -13.32 12.85
N LEU A 773 -3.09 -12.89 11.64
CA LEU A 773 -3.29 -11.52 11.16
C LEU A 773 -4.66 -11.31 10.50
N SER A 774 -5.38 -12.38 10.17
CA SER A 774 -6.51 -12.35 9.22
C SER A 774 -6.10 -11.64 7.93
N LEU A 775 -5.00 -12.08 7.35
CA LEU A 775 -4.39 -11.49 6.16
C LEU A 775 -5.11 -11.99 4.92
N GLU A 776 -5.76 -11.09 4.19
CA GLU A 776 -6.59 -11.41 3.02
C GLU A 776 -6.36 -10.42 1.89
N ALA A 777 -6.84 -10.76 0.68
CA ALA A 777 -6.84 -9.84 -0.45
C ALA A 777 -7.57 -8.54 -0.06
N ALA A 778 -6.86 -7.42 -0.17
CA ALA A 778 -7.29 -6.14 0.34
C ALA A 778 -8.42 -5.55 -0.52
N ALA A 779 -9.31 -4.80 0.13
CA ALA A 779 -10.24 -3.92 -0.55
C ALA A 779 -9.52 -2.77 -1.28
N THR A 780 -8.32 -2.41 -0.82
CA THR A 780 -7.50 -1.32 -1.35
C THR A 780 -7.39 -1.33 -2.86
N THR A 781 -7.61 -0.17 -3.47
CA THR A 781 -7.65 0.09 -4.93
C THR A 781 -8.82 -0.54 -5.69
N THR A 782 -9.71 -1.29 -5.02
CA THR A 782 -10.88 -1.89 -5.69
C THR A 782 -11.78 -0.81 -6.26
N ALA A 783 -12.02 0.28 -5.52
CA ALA A 783 -12.84 1.38 -6.03
C ALA A 783 -12.23 2.08 -7.25
N ALA A 784 -10.90 2.16 -7.32
CA ALA A 784 -10.17 2.78 -8.42
C ALA A 784 -10.30 2.02 -9.75
N GLY A 785 -10.40 0.69 -9.66
CA GLY A 785 -10.45 -0.21 -10.82
C GLY A 785 -11.79 -0.91 -11.02
N LEU A 786 -12.80 -0.62 -10.20
CA LEU A 786 -14.11 -1.28 -10.29
C LEU A 786 -14.80 -0.85 -11.58
N ALA A 787 -15.16 -1.81 -12.43
CA ALA A 787 -15.90 -1.55 -13.66
C ALA A 787 -16.90 -2.66 -13.94
N VAL A 788 -17.98 -2.36 -14.66
CA VAL A 788 -18.86 -3.41 -15.19
C VAL A 788 -18.13 -4.16 -16.30
N ARG A 789 -18.24 -5.49 -16.33
CA ARG A 789 -17.60 -6.33 -17.37
C ARG A 789 -17.97 -5.80 -18.76
N GLN A 790 -16.96 -5.56 -19.60
CA GLN A 790 -17.15 -4.92 -20.91
C GLN A 790 -18.13 -5.66 -21.82
N GLU A 791 -18.20 -6.99 -21.71
CA GLU A 791 -19.13 -7.79 -22.51
C GLU A 791 -20.60 -7.57 -22.09
N LEU A 792 -20.87 -7.21 -20.83
CA LEU A 792 -22.20 -6.82 -20.35
C LEU A 792 -22.55 -5.41 -20.79
N VAL A 793 -21.57 -4.50 -20.85
CA VAL A 793 -21.75 -3.14 -21.39
C VAL A 793 -22.10 -3.17 -22.88
N ALA A 794 -21.43 -4.05 -23.64
CA ALA A 794 -21.67 -4.20 -25.07
C ALA A 794 -22.98 -4.94 -25.40
N GLY A 795 -23.37 -5.91 -24.56
CA GLY A 795 -24.59 -6.70 -24.72
C GLY A 795 -25.26 -7.00 -23.37
N PRO A 796 -26.07 -6.08 -22.83
CA PRO A 796 -26.75 -6.25 -21.54
C PRO A 796 -27.69 -7.46 -21.45
N GLU A 797 -28.11 -8.02 -22.59
CA GLU A 797 -28.87 -9.27 -22.63
C GLU A 797 -28.11 -10.48 -22.08
N ARG A 798 -26.78 -10.37 -21.92
CA ARG A 798 -25.91 -11.40 -21.35
C ARG A 798 -25.88 -11.40 -19.82
N ILE A 799 -26.57 -10.45 -19.18
CA ILE A 799 -26.74 -10.41 -17.73
C ILE A 799 -27.42 -11.69 -17.23
N SER A 800 -26.91 -12.27 -16.15
CA SER A 800 -27.54 -13.39 -15.46
C SER A 800 -28.86 -12.97 -14.85
N ARG A 801 -29.93 -13.70 -15.16
CA ARG A 801 -31.28 -13.38 -14.67
C ARG A 801 -31.94 -14.60 -14.01
N GLY A 802 -31.74 -15.77 -14.63
CA GLY A 802 -32.20 -17.05 -14.12
C GLY A 802 -31.05 -17.96 -13.76
N MET A 803 -31.38 -19.17 -13.36
CA MET A 803 -30.46 -20.24 -13.00
C MET A 803 -30.81 -21.50 -13.80
N MET A 804 -29.89 -22.44 -13.87
CA MET A 804 -30.18 -23.77 -14.37
C MET A 804 -31.13 -24.48 -13.37
N GLN A 805 -32.30 -24.91 -13.81
CA GLN A 805 -33.33 -25.53 -12.96
C GLN A 805 -33.46 -27.01 -13.24
N TRP A 806 -33.89 -27.78 -12.25
CA TRP A 806 -34.13 -29.22 -12.37
C TRP A 806 -35.61 -29.51 -12.60
N ASN A 807 -35.91 -30.33 -13.62
CA ASN A 807 -37.26 -30.85 -13.84
C ASN A 807 -37.33 -32.34 -13.49
N SER A 808 -37.90 -32.65 -12.32
CA SER A 808 -38.03 -34.02 -11.83
C SER A 808 -38.94 -34.93 -12.66
N ASP A 809 -39.82 -34.37 -13.50
CA ASP A 809 -40.76 -35.16 -14.31
C ASP A 809 -40.09 -35.76 -15.54
N VAL A 810 -39.07 -35.07 -16.08
CA VAL A 810 -38.31 -35.50 -17.27
C VAL A 810 -36.87 -35.88 -16.97
N ASP A 811 -36.40 -35.71 -15.73
CA ASP A 811 -35.04 -36.04 -15.29
C ASP A 811 -33.95 -35.21 -16.01
N GLU A 812 -34.29 -33.97 -16.38
CA GLU A 812 -33.44 -33.05 -17.15
C GLU A 812 -33.37 -31.68 -16.49
N TYR A 813 -32.22 -31.02 -16.65
CA TYR A 813 -32.08 -29.60 -16.37
C TYR A 813 -32.67 -28.77 -17.51
N PHE A 814 -33.05 -27.53 -17.22
CA PHE A 814 -33.48 -26.57 -18.23
C PHE A 814 -33.18 -25.16 -17.76
N ILE A 815 -33.17 -24.22 -18.69
CA ILE A 815 -33.08 -22.79 -18.42
C ILE A 815 -34.35 -22.15 -19.02
N SER A 816 -35.03 -21.31 -18.24
CA SER A 816 -36.29 -20.70 -18.65
C SER A 816 -36.15 -19.19 -18.88
N GLU A 817 -36.76 -18.68 -19.96
CA GLU A 817 -36.70 -17.25 -20.29
C GLU A 817 -37.43 -16.39 -19.24
N GLY A 818 -38.43 -16.99 -18.58
CA GLY A 818 -39.18 -16.35 -17.51
C GLY A 818 -38.55 -16.48 -16.12
N ASP A 819 -37.42 -17.19 -15.98
CA ASP A 819 -36.75 -17.28 -14.68
C ASP A 819 -36.02 -15.98 -14.35
N ASN A 820 -36.25 -15.52 -13.12
CA ASN A 820 -35.75 -14.25 -12.58
C ASN A 820 -35.09 -14.44 -11.22
N ALA A 821 -34.82 -15.67 -10.78
CA ALA A 821 -34.32 -15.97 -9.45
C ALA A 821 -33.01 -15.24 -9.11
N VAL A 822 -32.09 -15.09 -10.07
CA VAL A 822 -30.81 -14.39 -9.85
C VAL A 822 -31.01 -12.88 -9.84
N ALA A 823 -31.89 -12.36 -10.71
CA ALA A 823 -32.27 -10.95 -10.67
C ALA A 823 -32.97 -10.57 -9.34
N LEU A 824 -33.78 -11.48 -8.79
CA LEU A 824 -34.39 -11.31 -7.47
C LEU A 824 -33.36 -11.30 -6.35
N GLN A 825 -32.39 -12.23 -6.35
CA GLN A 825 -31.29 -12.24 -5.38
C GLN A 825 -30.46 -10.95 -5.45
N MET A 826 -30.19 -10.42 -6.65
CA MET A 826 -29.51 -9.13 -6.79
C MET A 826 -30.35 -7.97 -6.25
N ALA A 827 -31.67 -7.99 -6.41
CA ALA A 827 -32.56 -6.98 -5.83
C ALA A 827 -32.59 -7.07 -4.29
N GLU A 828 -32.58 -8.29 -3.74
CA GLU A 828 -32.55 -8.54 -2.30
C GLU A 828 -31.28 -8.00 -1.63
N LEU A 829 -30.15 -7.87 -2.35
CA LEU A 829 -28.93 -7.22 -1.84
C LEU A 829 -29.19 -5.80 -1.35
N GLY A 830 -30.13 -5.07 -1.94
CA GLY A 830 -30.46 -3.70 -1.50
C GLY A 830 -31.01 -3.63 -0.07
N THR A 831 -31.50 -4.74 0.47
CA THR A 831 -32.02 -4.84 1.85
C THR A 831 -31.23 -5.79 2.73
N THR A 832 -30.32 -6.57 2.15
CA THR A 832 -29.51 -7.55 2.86
C THR A 832 -28.38 -6.84 3.60
N LYS A 833 -28.21 -7.17 4.89
CA LYS A 833 -27.06 -6.71 5.65
C LYS A 833 -25.88 -7.61 5.37
N LEU A 834 -24.79 -7.02 4.92
CA LEU A 834 -23.52 -7.65 4.61
C LEU A 834 -22.52 -7.39 5.75
N SER A 835 -21.55 -8.27 5.89
CA SER A 835 -20.43 -8.07 6.81
C SER A 835 -19.43 -7.09 6.21
N PHE A 836 -19.33 -5.88 6.76
CA PHE A 836 -18.29 -4.93 6.41
C PHE A 836 -17.17 -4.98 7.43
N ASP A 837 -15.92 -4.95 6.95
CA ASP A 837 -14.76 -4.78 7.80
C ASP A 837 -14.62 -3.34 8.30
N SER A 838 -13.77 -3.15 9.30
CA SER A 838 -13.47 -1.80 9.77
C SER A 838 -12.64 -1.06 8.73
N ALA A 839 -13.08 0.16 8.40
CA ALA A 839 -12.41 1.03 7.45
C ALA A 839 -12.71 2.50 7.77
N GLY A 840 -11.68 3.34 7.79
CA GLY A 840 -11.81 4.80 7.86
C GLY A 840 -12.61 5.31 9.05
N GLY A 841 -12.46 4.65 10.20
CA GLY A 841 -13.18 4.98 11.43
C GLY A 841 -14.55 4.32 11.58
N LEU A 842 -15.08 3.68 10.53
CA LEU A 842 -16.28 2.84 10.65
C LEU A 842 -15.93 1.51 11.33
N PHE A 843 -16.78 1.10 12.27
CA PHE A 843 -16.63 -0.17 12.97
C PHE A 843 -17.12 -1.33 12.11
N GLN A 844 -16.44 -2.47 12.24
CA GLN A 844 -16.89 -3.74 11.68
C GLN A 844 -18.33 -4.03 12.11
N GLY A 845 -19.17 -4.45 11.16
CA GLY A 845 -20.58 -4.63 11.45
C GLY A 845 -21.40 -5.10 10.26
N GLN A 846 -22.71 -5.19 10.49
CA GLN A 846 -23.70 -5.64 9.50
C GLN A 846 -24.44 -4.43 8.95
N TYR A 847 -24.18 -4.07 7.70
CA TYR A 847 -24.77 -2.92 7.03
C TYR A 847 -25.36 -3.34 5.68
N THR A 848 -26.44 -2.69 5.25
CA THR A 848 -26.73 -2.67 3.81
C THR A 848 -25.73 -1.74 3.10
N LEU A 849 -25.56 -1.90 1.78
CA LEU A 849 -24.70 -1.00 1.00
C LEU A 849 -25.07 0.47 1.17
N SER A 850 -26.36 0.80 1.18
CA SER A 850 -26.85 2.17 1.40
C SER A 850 -26.67 2.65 2.84
N GLU A 851 -26.85 1.79 3.85
CA GLU A 851 -26.56 2.14 5.26
C GLU A 851 -25.07 2.46 5.44
N TYR A 852 -24.18 1.66 4.84
CA TYR A 852 -22.74 1.89 4.90
C TYR A 852 -22.36 3.21 4.20
N ALA A 853 -22.88 3.46 3.00
CA ALA A 853 -22.67 4.72 2.28
C ALA A 853 -23.11 5.95 3.10
N ALA A 854 -24.27 5.88 3.76
CA ALA A 854 -24.74 6.94 4.64
C ALA A 854 -23.88 7.11 5.90
N ALA A 855 -23.36 6.01 6.46
CA ALA A 855 -22.44 6.06 7.59
C ALA A 855 -21.10 6.71 7.21
N THR A 856 -20.57 6.41 6.02
CA THR A 856 -19.38 7.05 5.46
C THR A 856 -19.56 8.56 5.33
N ILE A 857 -20.68 9.00 4.74
CA ILE A 857 -21.04 10.43 4.65
C ILE A 857 -21.07 11.06 6.05
N SER A 858 -21.70 10.39 7.02
CA SER A 858 -21.81 10.90 8.39
C SER A 858 -20.47 11.03 9.12
N VAL A 859 -19.49 10.14 8.85
CA VAL A 859 -18.15 10.23 9.44
C VAL A 859 -17.40 11.44 8.86
N VAL A 860 -17.39 11.56 7.54
CA VAL A 860 -16.70 12.67 6.84
C VAL A 860 -17.27 14.02 7.25
N ALA A 861 -18.60 14.16 7.24
CA ALA A 861 -19.28 15.38 7.65
C ALA A 861 -19.01 15.69 9.14
N GLY A 862 -19.03 14.67 10.00
CA GLY A 862 -18.73 14.80 11.42
C GLY A 862 -17.32 15.30 11.70
N ASP A 863 -16.31 14.78 10.98
CA ASP A 863 -14.92 15.22 11.11
C ASP A 863 -14.72 16.65 10.60
N SER A 864 -15.36 17.00 9.49
CA SER A 864 -15.37 18.36 8.92
C SER A 864 -15.97 19.38 9.92
N ASP A 865 -17.15 19.08 10.46
CA ASP A 865 -17.85 19.91 11.45
C ASP A 865 -17.08 20.02 12.76
N HIS A 866 -16.48 18.92 13.23
CA HIS A 866 -15.65 18.93 14.43
C HIS A 866 -14.43 19.83 14.25
N SER A 867 -13.68 19.65 13.16
CA SER A 867 -12.50 20.46 12.85
C SER A 867 -12.88 21.96 12.74
N LYS A 868 -14.03 22.28 12.16
CA LYS A 868 -14.52 23.66 12.03
C LYS A 868 -14.88 24.27 13.39
N THR A 869 -15.59 23.53 14.23
CA THR A 869 -15.95 23.96 15.58
C THR A 869 -14.70 24.25 16.43
N VAL A 870 -13.68 23.39 16.32
CA VAL A 870 -12.41 23.56 17.04
C VAL A 870 -11.62 24.74 16.48
N LEU A 871 -11.62 24.96 15.15
CA LEU A 871 -11.02 26.15 14.53
C LEU A 871 -11.65 27.45 15.05
N ASP A 872 -12.98 27.54 15.08
CA ASP A 872 -13.69 28.74 15.55
C ASP A 872 -13.33 29.09 17.01
N TYR A 873 -13.27 28.06 17.86
CA TYR A 873 -12.80 28.20 19.25
C TYR A 873 -11.35 28.67 19.32
N GLN A 874 -10.46 28.03 18.57
CA GLN A 874 -9.02 28.33 18.59
C GLN A 874 -8.73 29.73 18.03
N SER A 875 -9.45 30.16 16.99
CA SER A 875 -9.38 31.50 16.42
C SER A 875 -9.78 32.55 17.46
N THR A 876 -10.92 32.37 18.13
CA THR A 876 -11.39 33.26 19.21
C THR A 876 -10.38 33.33 20.36
N LEU A 877 -9.78 32.21 20.74
CA LEU A 877 -8.76 32.16 21.78
C LEU A 877 -7.49 32.93 21.37
N SER A 878 -7.02 32.75 20.14
CA SER A 878 -5.84 33.47 19.64
C SER A 878 -6.09 34.98 19.60
N GLU A 879 -7.25 35.42 19.09
CA GLU A 879 -7.66 36.82 19.10
C GLU A 879 -7.69 37.41 20.52
N SER A 880 -8.20 36.65 21.51
CA SER A 880 -8.22 37.09 22.90
C SER A 880 -6.81 37.23 23.48
N LEU A 881 -5.86 36.36 23.12
CA LEU A 881 -4.49 36.44 23.60
C LEU A 881 -3.73 37.60 22.95
N ASP A 882 -3.93 37.82 21.64
CA ASP A 882 -3.36 38.96 20.93
C ASP A 882 -3.88 40.29 21.47
N PHE A 883 -5.19 40.37 21.76
CA PHE A 883 -5.77 41.53 22.44
C PHE A 883 -5.14 41.79 23.81
N GLN A 884 -4.94 40.75 24.63
CA GLN A 884 -4.24 40.90 25.92
C GLN A 884 -2.80 41.36 25.74
N TYR A 885 -2.10 40.86 24.72
CA TYR A 885 -0.72 41.22 24.46
C TYR A 885 -0.59 42.67 23.98
N THR A 886 -1.43 43.10 23.04
CA THR A 886 -1.47 44.48 22.55
C THR A 886 -1.93 45.46 23.62
N SER A 887 -2.83 45.06 24.53
CA SER A 887 -3.21 45.88 25.69
C SER A 887 -2.06 46.14 26.66
N PHE A 888 -1.09 45.24 26.77
CA PHE A 888 0.06 45.39 27.67
C PHE A 888 1.29 46.00 26.97
N SER A 889 1.59 45.52 25.76
CA SER A 889 2.83 45.82 25.03
C SER A 889 2.63 46.92 23.98
N GLY A 890 1.39 47.24 23.62
CA GLY A 890 1.05 48.23 22.60
C GLY A 890 1.23 49.68 23.06
N VAL A 891 1.19 50.60 22.09
CA VAL A 891 1.36 52.03 22.33
C VAL A 891 0.01 52.66 22.71
N ASN A 892 -0.09 53.16 23.95
CA ASN A 892 -1.23 53.95 24.39
C ASN A 892 -0.98 55.44 24.10
N LEU A 893 -1.74 56.01 23.16
CA LEU A 893 -1.58 57.41 22.74
C LEU A 893 -1.72 58.42 23.89
N ASP A 894 -2.60 58.15 24.87
CA ASP A 894 -2.80 59.04 26.00
C ASP A 894 -1.59 59.04 26.94
N GLU A 895 -1.00 57.86 27.18
CA GLU A 895 0.24 57.72 27.96
C GLU A 895 1.43 58.36 27.24
N GLU A 896 1.54 58.17 25.92
CA GLU A 896 2.59 58.78 25.11
C GLU A 896 2.47 60.31 25.07
N VAL A 897 1.26 60.86 24.99
CA VAL A 897 1.04 62.32 25.06
C VAL A 897 1.38 62.85 26.45
N SER A 898 1.02 62.15 27.52
CA SER A 898 1.41 62.53 28.88
C SER A 898 2.93 62.55 29.04
N ALA A 899 3.61 61.49 28.61
CA ALA A 899 5.07 61.42 28.64
C ALA A 899 5.71 62.51 27.77
N MET A 900 5.10 62.84 26.62
CA MET A 900 5.59 63.90 25.74
C MET A 900 5.61 65.26 26.46
N ILE A 901 4.56 65.56 27.21
CA ILE A 901 4.48 66.79 28.00
C ILE A 901 5.60 66.82 29.05
N ASP A 902 5.85 65.71 29.74
CA ASP A 902 6.91 65.61 30.75
C ASP A 902 8.30 65.85 30.15
N TYR A 903 8.60 65.22 29.00
CA TYR A 903 9.87 65.45 28.30
C TYR A 903 10.00 66.86 27.73
N GLN A 904 8.91 67.48 27.24
CA GLN A 904 8.91 68.88 26.80
C GLN A 904 9.18 69.84 27.96
N GLN A 905 8.59 69.60 29.13
CA GLN A 905 8.85 70.38 30.33
C GLN A 905 10.30 70.22 30.81
N ALA A 906 10.84 68.99 30.82
CA ALA A 906 12.22 68.71 31.18
C ALA A 906 13.24 69.35 30.21
N TYR A 907 12.95 69.31 28.91
CA TYR A 907 13.74 69.98 27.88
C TYR A 907 13.76 71.51 28.10
N THR A 908 12.59 72.11 28.33
CA THR A 908 12.44 73.55 28.57
C THR A 908 13.16 74.00 29.86
N ALA A 909 13.07 73.20 30.93
CA ALA A 909 13.76 73.46 32.19
C ALA A 909 15.29 73.43 32.01
N SER A 910 15.80 72.43 31.29
CA SER A 910 17.24 72.27 31.01
C SER A 910 17.78 73.39 30.12
N ALA A 911 17.01 73.81 29.09
CA ALA A 911 17.33 74.95 28.23
C ALA A 911 17.45 76.27 29.02
N LYS A 912 16.50 76.55 29.92
CA LYS A 912 16.54 77.74 30.80
C LYS A 912 17.78 77.77 31.69
N VAL A 913 18.20 76.61 32.22
CA VAL A 913 19.42 76.50 33.05
C VAL A 913 20.68 76.78 32.22
N ILE A 914 20.74 76.33 30.96
CA ILE A 914 21.85 76.63 30.06
C ILE A 914 21.93 78.13 29.76
N THR A 915 20.79 78.76 29.44
CA THR A 915 20.72 80.21 29.19
C THR A 915 21.19 81.02 30.40
N ALA A 916 20.71 80.69 31.60
CA ALA A 916 21.15 81.38 32.82
C ALA A 916 22.66 81.20 33.09
N ILE A 917 23.24 80.04 32.76
CA ILE A 917 24.68 79.81 32.88
C ILE A 917 25.47 80.60 31.80
N GLN A 918 24.96 80.69 30.57
CA GLN A 918 25.56 81.50 29.51
C GLN A 918 25.58 82.97 29.89
N GLU A 919 24.47 83.51 30.40
CA GLU A 919 24.38 84.88 30.92
C GLU A 919 25.39 85.11 32.07
N MET A 920 25.50 84.18 33.02
CA MET A 920 26.49 84.28 34.11
C MET A 920 27.94 84.21 33.60
N LEU A 921 28.25 83.39 32.60
CA LEU A 921 29.57 83.32 31.98
C LEU A 921 29.89 84.57 31.16
N GLU A 922 28.92 85.12 30.45
CA GLU A 922 29.06 86.35 29.67
C GLU A 922 29.31 87.56 30.57
N VAL A 923 28.61 87.62 31.72
CA VAL A 923 28.90 88.56 32.80
C VAL A 923 30.33 88.36 33.33
N LEU A 924 30.77 87.11 33.58
CA LEU A 924 32.11 86.81 34.06
C LEU A 924 33.21 87.20 33.06
N VAL A 925 33.02 86.91 31.78
CA VAL A 925 33.97 87.25 30.70
C VAL A 925 34.06 88.76 30.49
N ASN A 926 32.92 89.47 30.55
CA ASN A 926 32.90 90.93 30.52
C ASN A 926 33.56 91.59 31.76
N ILE A 927 33.78 90.83 32.85
CA ILE A 927 34.52 91.30 34.03
C ILE A 927 36.05 91.04 33.90
N ILE A 928 36.45 90.08 33.05
CA ILE A 928 37.86 89.65 32.88
C ILE A 928 38.54 90.32 31.67
N GLN A 929 37.78 90.84 30.70
CA GLN A 929 38.27 91.77 29.67
C GLN A 929 38.35 93.20 30.22
#